data_AF-A0A7Y7C9S2-F1
#
_entry.id   AF-A0A7Y7C9S2-F1
#
_cell.length_a   1.000
_cell.length_b   1.000
_cell.length_c   1.000
_cell.angle_alpha   90.00
_cell.angle_beta   90.00
_cell.angle_gamma   90.00
#
_symmetry.space_group_name_H-M   'P 1'
#
loop_
_entity.id
_entity.type
_entity.pdbx_description
1 polymer ?
#
loop_
_entity_poly.entity_id
_entity_poly.type
_entity_poly.pdbx_seq_one_letter_code
_entity_poly.pdbx_strand_id
1 'polypeptide(L)'
;MRRLLLAVPLILFAGCKKEVTQGAVKITVTYDRFLPGCLRVEALDVASDKRRVKDVVDAEVKGTRADGGSMTVALVPPLDWGASVEVRATAFEKSCDGKAVVFDSELVTVAVDTVPSVTLSLQAEDKDQDGYVSVSSGGTDCRDDVPGINPGVTELCNDMDDNCDGVSDTDYFQLGQACTASVDCVGVFRCNLTDRVQYCDTPPSRNVYRDEDADGHGKKDSVPLVVCGNTPTGYVNGTPDDCNDTNPNIRPGLTDLCDTVDNNCDGELNEGFPTLNMSCSDSFQCPGTNQCNGIQTAVECVTSSVATFWSLDEDGDGFGSTTGAVQSCVKPEGPYVANNTDCNDGNPRTYPGAPELCDDLDNDCDGQKEAQSVCPGGVAPAWTSKDVSTGGARDWYSVSTWTRGGVWAGGDDNRRARLLPSGTNFTVINDNSCGAPDTQWRSVWADPYDNGRAWLGSEGGKKAHQSTSATGCTQVQDDDLWIYGLVGLKTDNVVTLYGAADSSAANEGAAFRWDGGGTVTYNPTTNDLGFVYDIHGVSRDRLFLVGSSTGNPASSRTPRVYRFNPSNNEWVSENAENNTSGARILRGVWVVNDKVAFAVGDSGTVLRKLGDNAWVKQDFPSTHNLTSVIAFGAGSAYATCAAGHIYRATGTTWTQIHSTNPITQLNDITGTGPDDLWVVGNNGRIYRWPAWPQ
;
A
#
# COMPACT_ATOMS: atom_id res chain seq x y z
N MET A 1 70.32 -53.24 64.31
CA MET A 1 69.74 -51.90 64.05
C MET A 1 70.40 -51.32 62.82
N ARG A 2 69.63 -51.01 61.77
CA ARG A 2 70.07 -50.33 60.54
C ARG A 2 70.48 -48.90 60.88
N ARG A 3 71.76 -48.52 60.77
CA ARG A 3 72.19 -47.12 60.80
C ARG A 3 73.37 -46.87 59.86
N LEU A 4 73.10 -46.82 58.55
CA LEU A 4 73.73 -45.82 57.70
C LEU A 4 72.82 -44.59 57.86
N LEU A 5 73.21 -43.64 58.71
CA LEU A 5 72.35 -42.48 59.04
C LEU A 5 72.55 -41.37 58.00
N LEU A 6 71.41 -40.79 57.63
CA LEU A 6 71.09 -39.68 56.72
C LEU A 6 72.19 -38.65 56.39
N ALA A 7 72.06 -38.04 55.21
CA ALA A 7 72.61 -36.73 54.90
C ALA A 7 72.04 -35.68 55.89
N VAL A 8 72.90 -35.04 56.71
CA VAL A 8 72.46 -34.08 57.74
C VAL A 8 72.99 -32.68 57.43
N PRO A 9 72.16 -31.62 57.46
CA PRO A 9 72.62 -30.23 57.46
C PRO A 9 73.12 -29.83 58.86
N LEU A 10 74.25 -29.14 58.89
CA LEU A 10 74.96 -28.68 60.10
C LEU A 10 74.05 -27.73 60.93
N ILE A 11 73.72 -28.08 62.18
CA ILE A 11 73.52 -27.17 63.36
C ILE A 11 73.18 -27.99 64.63
N LEU A 12 74.03 -27.82 65.66
CA LEU A 12 73.85 -28.04 67.12
C LEU A 12 73.57 -29.45 67.68
N PHE A 13 74.64 -30.23 67.88
CA PHE A 13 74.77 -31.15 69.03
C PHE A 13 75.49 -30.41 70.17
N ALA A 14 74.75 -29.83 71.11
CA ALA A 14 75.27 -29.36 72.39
C ALA A 14 74.30 -29.78 73.51
N GLY A 15 74.61 -30.85 74.25
CA GLY A 15 73.81 -31.28 75.41
C GLY A 15 73.87 -32.77 75.79
N CYS A 16 75.03 -33.21 76.31
CA CYS A 16 75.28 -34.36 77.21
C CYS A 16 74.75 -35.80 76.94
N LYS A 17 75.74 -36.66 76.63
CA LYS A 17 76.09 -37.99 77.22
C LYS A 17 75.13 -39.20 77.07
N LYS A 18 75.50 -40.11 76.16
CA LYS A 18 75.78 -41.54 76.45
C LYS A 18 76.59 -42.18 75.31
N GLU A 19 77.45 -43.12 75.69
CA GLU A 19 78.53 -43.83 74.99
C GLU A 19 78.29 -44.20 73.52
N VAL A 20 79.27 -43.91 72.64
CA VAL A 20 79.42 -44.51 71.31
C VAL A 20 80.82 -45.12 71.25
N THR A 21 80.93 -46.44 71.13
CA THR A 21 82.18 -47.22 71.12
C THR A 21 82.55 -47.71 69.72
N GLN A 22 82.29 -46.93 68.66
CA GLN A 22 82.49 -47.35 67.26
C GLN A 22 82.93 -46.19 66.33
N GLY A 23 83.90 -46.44 65.45
CA GLY A 23 84.39 -45.48 64.44
C GLY A 23 83.44 -45.29 63.24
N ALA A 24 83.61 -44.20 62.49
CA ALA A 24 82.79 -43.85 61.32
C ALA A 24 83.64 -43.26 60.18
N VAL A 25 83.13 -43.18 58.95
CA VAL A 25 83.79 -42.54 57.80
C VAL A 25 82.89 -41.44 57.25
N LYS A 26 83.46 -40.26 57.03
CA LYS A 26 82.80 -39.16 56.32
C LYS A 26 83.21 -39.22 54.84
N ILE A 27 82.29 -39.60 53.96
CA ILE A 27 82.52 -39.69 52.52
C ILE A 27 81.94 -38.43 51.89
N THR A 28 82.76 -37.62 51.24
CA THR A 28 82.32 -36.49 50.42
C THR A 28 82.40 -36.91 48.97
N VAL A 29 81.33 -36.76 48.21
CA VAL A 29 81.34 -37.00 46.76
C VAL A 29 81.14 -35.66 46.06
N THR A 30 82.05 -35.31 45.17
CA THR A 30 81.97 -34.13 44.30
C THR A 30 81.75 -34.59 42.87
N TYR A 31 80.83 -33.96 42.16
CA TYR A 31 80.61 -34.15 40.73
C TYR A 31 80.74 -32.79 40.04
N ASP A 32 81.38 -32.75 38.87
CA ASP A 32 81.69 -31.52 38.14
C ASP A 32 81.17 -31.60 36.71
N ARG A 33 80.59 -30.50 36.21
CA ARG A 33 79.99 -30.34 34.86
C ARG A 33 78.86 -31.32 34.48
N PHE A 34 78.27 -31.99 35.47
CA PHE A 34 77.02 -32.71 35.32
C PHE A 34 76.31 -32.87 36.68
N LEU A 35 74.99 -33.12 36.65
CA LEU A 35 74.22 -33.48 37.83
C LEU A 35 73.76 -34.95 37.70
N PRO A 36 74.26 -35.88 38.53
CA PRO A 36 73.80 -37.26 38.51
C PRO A 36 72.29 -37.35 38.70
N GLY A 37 71.58 -38.09 37.84
CA GLY A 37 70.18 -38.44 38.10
C GLY A 37 70.07 -39.38 39.30
N CYS A 38 71.08 -40.22 39.50
CA CYS A 38 71.30 -40.96 40.73
C CYS A 38 72.78 -41.07 41.06
N LEU A 39 73.10 -40.99 42.35
CA LEU A 39 74.41 -41.31 42.90
C LEU A 39 74.31 -42.54 43.80
N ARG A 40 75.02 -43.61 43.45
CA ARG A 40 75.14 -44.83 44.25
C ARG A 40 76.44 -44.80 45.03
N VAL A 41 76.35 -44.75 46.36
CA VAL A 41 77.50 -44.87 47.26
C VAL A 41 77.52 -46.26 47.86
N GLU A 42 78.62 -46.97 47.63
CA GLU A 42 78.85 -48.34 48.10
C GLU A 42 80.01 -48.36 49.08
N ALA A 43 79.89 -49.14 50.14
CA ALA A 43 80.96 -49.47 51.06
C ALA A 43 81.14 -50.99 51.10
N LEU A 44 82.37 -51.44 50.93
CA LEU A 44 82.76 -52.85 50.88
C LEU A 44 83.77 -53.13 51.99
N ASP A 45 83.46 -54.07 52.87
CA ASP A 45 84.42 -54.58 53.85
C ASP A 45 85.46 -55.48 53.16
N VAL A 46 86.73 -55.10 53.20
CA VAL A 46 87.81 -55.83 52.49
C VAL A 46 88.03 -57.22 53.08
N ALA A 47 87.74 -57.42 54.37
CA ALA A 47 87.97 -58.70 55.02
C ALA A 47 86.90 -59.76 54.71
N SER A 48 85.64 -59.34 54.55
CA SER A 48 84.50 -60.27 54.40
C SER A 48 83.68 -60.11 53.12
N ASP A 49 84.03 -59.17 52.24
CA ASP A 49 83.29 -58.80 51.02
C ASP A 49 81.83 -58.37 51.25
N LYS A 50 81.46 -58.09 52.50
CA LYS A 50 80.11 -57.59 52.82
C LYS A 50 79.94 -56.16 52.31
N ARG A 51 78.80 -55.91 51.65
CA ARG A 51 78.49 -54.60 51.05
C ARG A 51 77.37 -53.86 51.76
N ARG A 52 77.48 -52.54 51.75
CA ARG A 52 76.38 -51.61 52.03
C ARG A 52 76.27 -50.66 50.85
N VAL A 53 75.05 -50.49 50.34
CA VAL A 53 74.75 -49.60 49.23
C VAL A 53 73.73 -48.58 49.68
N LYS A 54 73.92 -47.33 49.27
CA LYS A 54 72.95 -46.25 49.43
C LYS A 54 72.83 -45.51 48.11
N ASP A 55 71.64 -45.58 47.53
CA ASP A 55 71.25 -44.78 46.40
C ASP A 55 70.72 -43.43 46.89
N VAL A 56 71.14 -42.40 46.18
CA VAL A 56 70.79 -41.00 46.39
C VAL A 56 70.20 -40.50 45.08
N VAL A 57 68.94 -40.12 45.12
CA VAL A 57 68.16 -39.73 43.95
C VAL A 57 67.60 -38.32 44.12
N ASP A 58 67.25 -37.69 43.00
CA ASP A 58 66.45 -36.47 42.89
C ASP A 58 66.88 -35.35 43.85
N ALA A 59 66.09 -35.11 44.90
CA ALA A 59 66.21 -33.97 45.81
C ALA A 59 67.38 -34.07 46.81
N GLU A 60 67.98 -35.25 46.97
CA GLU A 60 69.14 -35.43 47.86
C GLU A 60 70.47 -35.06 47.16
N VAL A 61 70.51 -35.07 45.82
CA VAL A 61 71.66 -34.66 45.01
C VAL A 61 71.59 -33.14 44.80
N LYS A 62 72.55 -32.39 45.37
CA LYS A 62 72.54 -30.92 45.35
C LYS A 62 73.60 -30.36 44.41
N GLY A 63 73.18 -29.51 43.48
CA GLY A 63 74.06 -28.86 42.52
C GLY A 63 73.27 -28.33 41.33
N THR A 64 73.98 -27.95 40.27
CA THR A 64 73.42 -27.65 38.95
C THR A 64 74.08 -28.58 37.93
N ARG A 65 73.44 -28.78 36.77
CA ARG A 65 74.06 -29.55 35.68
C ARG A 65 75.32 -28.86 35.13
N ALA A 66 75.28 -27.53 35.04
CA ALA A 66 76.42 -26.73 34.59
C ALA A 66 77.66 -26.81 35.50
N ASP A 67 77.46 -26.66 36.81
CA ASP A 67 78.56 -26.46 37.77
C ASP A 67 78.85 -27.72 38.61
N GLY A 68 78.01 -28.75 38.46
CA GLY A 68 78.02 -29.92 39.33
C GLY A 68 77.62 -29.59 40.77
N GLY A 69 78.18 -30.33 41.72
CA GLY A 69 77.80 -30.23 43.12
C GLY A 69 78.57 -31.16 44.04
N SER A 70 78.18 -31.17 45.31
CA SER A 70 78.81 -32.03 46.30
C SER A 70 77.83 -32.49 47.37
N MET A 71 78.08 -33.67 47.91
CA MET A 71 77.31 -34.20 49.03
C MET A 71 78.17 -35.01 49.97
N THR A 72 77.71 -35.19 51.20
CA THR A 72 78.39 -36.00 52.21
C THR A 72 77.50 -37.14 52.69
N VAL A 73 78.05 -38.34 52.68
CA VAL A 73 77.45 -39.56 53.24
C VAL A 73 78.28 -40.01 54.44
N ALA A 74 77.62 -40.24 55.57
CA ALA A 74 78.26 -40.84 56.73
C ALA A 74 78.12 -42.37 56.66
N LEU A 75 79.25 -43.08 56.68
CA LEU A 75 79.30 -44.52 56.82
C LEU A 75 79.67 -44.86 58.26
N VAL A 76 78.82 -45.62 58.93
CA VAL A 76 79.18 -46.28 60.20
C VAL A 76 79.29 -47.77 59.90
N PRO A 77 80.51 -48.34 59.79
CA PRO A 77 80.68 -49.76 59.52
C PRO A 77 79.95 -50.59 60.60
N PRO A 78 79.29 -51.70 60.26
CA PRO A 78 78.84 -52.69 61.24
C PRO A 78 79.96 -53.20 62.15
N LEU A 79 79.63 -53.61 63.38
CA LEU A 79 80.62 -54.08 64.38
C LEU A 79 81.38 -55.34 63.96
N ASP A 80 80.86 -56.08 62.98
CA ASP A 80 81.45 -57.30 62.42
C ASP A 80 82.33 -57.04 61.18
N TRP A 81 82.60 -55.77 60.82
CA TRP A 81 83.49 -55.40 59.73
C TRP A 81 84.95 -55.30 60.20
N GLY A 82 85.89 -55.54 59.28
CA GLY A 82 87.31 -55.33 59.50
C GLY A 82 87.67 -53.84 59.56
N ALA A 83 88.93 -53.55 59.85
CA ALA A 83 89.41 -52.16 59.94
C ALA A 83 89.53 -51.47 58.58
N SER A 84 89.44 -52.18 57.45
CA SER A 84 89.64 -51.61 56.10
C SER A 84 88.37 -51.72 55.26
N VAL A 85 87.88 -50.58 54.77
CA VAL A 85 86.66 -50.45 53.98
C VAL A 85 86.94 -49.69 52.69
N GLU A 86 86.59 -50.25 51.54
CA GLU A 86 86.60 -49.53 50.26
C GLU A 86 85.26 -48.81 50.08
N VAL A 87 85.31 -47.51 49.76
CA VAL A 87 84.14 -46.69 49.47
C VAL A 87 84.16 -46.31 47.99
N ARG A 88 83.04 -46.51 47.30
CA ARG A 88 82.88 -46.21 45.87
C ARG A 88 81.64 -45.34 45.65
N ALA A 89 81.75 -44.33 44.80
CA ALA A 89 80.62 -43.57 44.30
C ALA A 89 80.49 -43.77 42.79
N THR A 90 79.28 -44.07 42.31
CA THR A 90 78.97 -44.21 40.88
C THR A 90 77.79 -43.30 40.54
N ALA A 91 77.91 -42.53 39.47
CA ALA A 91 76.85 -41.67 38.96
C ALA A 91 76.14 -42.31 37.75
N PHE A 92 74.83 -42.06 37.65
CA PHE A 92 73.95 -42.58 36.61
C PHE A 92 73.12 -41.48 35.96
N GLU A 93 72.84 -41.63 34.66
CA GLU A 93 71.88 -40.80 33.92
C GLU A 93 70.45 -41.08 34.38
N LYS A 94 69.68 -40.02 34.62
CA LYS A 94 68.26 -39.99 35.02
C LYS A 94 67.87 -40.77 36.28
N SER A 95 68.29 -42.03 36.45
CA SER A 95 67.94 -42.92 37.57
C SER A 95 69.04 -43.95 37.86
N CYS A 96 68.97 -44.63 39.00
CA CYS A 96 69.98 -45.63 39.41
C CYS A 96 69.97 -46.93 38.57
N ASP A 97 68.95 -47.11 37.73
CA ASP A 97 68.84 -48.19 36.76
C ASP A 97 69.26 -47.73 35.35
N GLY A 98 69.55 -46.44 35.19
CA GLY A 98 70.02 -45.84 33.93
C GLY A 98 71.48 -46.18 33.61
N LYS A 99 72.03 -45.50 32.60
CA LYS A 99 73.44 -45.67 32.22
C LYS A 99 74.35 -45.19 33.35
N ALA A 100 75.24 -46.06 33.82
CA ALA A 100 76.35 -45.64 34.67
C ALA A 100 77.36 -44.84 33.86
N VAL A 101 77.61 -43.58 34.23
CA VAL A 101 78.44 -42.64 33.46
C VAL A 101 79.88 -42.57 33.97
N VAL A 102 80.06 -42.41 35.28
CA VAL A 102 81.37 -42.25 35.91
C VAL A 102 81.37 -42.79 37.33
N PHE A 103 82.51 -43.28 37.81
CA PHE A 103 82.69 -43.73 39.19
C PHE A 103 84.09 -43.40 39.73
N ASP A 104 84.21 -43.34 41.05
CA ASP A 104 85.48 -43.16 41.77
C ASP A 104 85.43 -43.98 43.08
N SER A 105 86.59 -44.47 43.56
CA SER A 105 86.67 -45.26 44.80
C SER A 105 87.98 -45.06 45.58
N GLU A 106 87.91 -45.19 46.90
CA GLU A 106 89.05 -45.05 47.80
C GLU A 106 88.99 -46.06 48.96
N LEU A 107 90.16 -46.54 49.43
CA LEU A 107 90.29 -47.47 50.54
C LEU A 107 90.57 -46.73 51.86
N VAL A 108 89.76 -46.98 52.90
CA VAL A 108 89.80 -46.27 54.18
C VAL A 108 90.03 -47.22 55.36
N THR A 109 90.94 -46.87 56.26
CA THR A 109 91.12 -47.58 57.54
C THR A 109 90.31 -46.92 58.65
N VAL A 110 89.40 -47.65 59.29
CA VAL A 110 88.50 -47.19 60.35
C VAL A 110 88.97 -47.71 61.71
N ALA A 111 89.41 -46.79 62.57
CA ALA A 111 89.80 -47.10 63.94
C ALA A 111 88.66 -46.73 64.92
N VAL A 112 88.66 -47.35 66.11
CA VAL A 112 87.70 -47.02 67.17
C VAL A 112 87.90 -45.55 67.60
N ASP A 113 86.80 -44.83 67.80
CA ASP A 113 86.75 -43.41 68.16
C ASP A 113 87.38 -42.42 67.15
N THR A 114 87.63 -42.84 65.89
CA THR A 114 88.05 -41.94 64.81
C THR A 114 86.98 -41.76 63.73
N VAL A 115 87.05 -40.62 63.04
CA VAL A 115 86.20 -40.31 61.89
C VAL A 115 87.07 -39.83 60.71
N PRO A 116 87.74 -40.73 59.97
CA PRO A 116 88.42 -40.37 58.71
C PRO A 116 87.44 -39.75 57.70
N SER A 117 87.96 -38.82 56.89
CA SER A 117 87.22 -38.15 55.82
C SER A 117 87.86 -38.46 54.47
N VAL A 118 87.05 -38.84 53.49
CA VAL A 118 87.44 -39.15 52.10
C VAL A 118 86.66 -38.27 51.14
N THR A 119 87.27 -37.93 50.00
CA THR A 119 86.62 -37.19 48.92
C THR A 119 86.75 -37.95 47.60
N LEU A 120 85.62 -38.35 47.02
CA LEU A 120 85.53 -39.02 45.72
C LEU A 120 85.08 -38.01 44.66
N SER A 121 85.77 -37.97 43.51
CA SER A 121 85.56 -36.96 42.46
C SER A 121 85.08 -37.60 41.15
N LEU A 122 83.88 -37.20 40.71
CA LEU A 122 83.24 -37.67 39.49
C LEU A 122 83.23 -36.57 38.43
N GLN A 123 83.68 -36.87 37.21
CA GLN A 123 83.67 -35.91 36.10
C GLN A 123 82.96 -36.51 34.89
N ALA A 124 81.93 -35.83 34.41
CA ALA A 124 81.24 -36.11 33.16
C ALA A 124 80.76 -34.78 32.55
N GLU A 125 80.27 -34.77 31.32
CA GLU A 125 79.81 -33.56 30.63
C GLU A 125 78.35 -33.72 30.20
N ASP A 126 77.51 -32.80 30.67
CA ASP A 126 76.08 -32.62 30.34
C ASP A 126 75.93 -31.15 29.93
N LYS A 127 76.43 -30.82 28.74
CA LYS A 127 76.68 -29.42 28.32
C LYS A 127 75.39 -28.66 28.02
N ASP A 128 74.38 -29.33 27.49
CA ASP A 128 73.08 -28.74 27.21
C ASP A 128 72.08 -28.87 28.38
N GLN A 129 72.46 -29.61 29.42
CA GLN A 129 71.77 -29.72 30.69
C GLN A 129 70.41 -30.43 30.59
N ASP A 130 70.22 -31.31 29.62
CA ASP A 130 69.00 -32.12 29.51
C ASP A 130 69.02 -33.34 30.46
N GLY A 131 70.21 -33.74 30.93
CA GLY A 131 70.42 -34.85 31.86
C GLY A 131 70.64 -36.22 31.29
N TYR A 132 70.88 -36.29 30.00
CA TYR A 132 71.80 -37.25 29.42
C TYR A 132 73.20 -36.64 29.42
N VAL A 133 74.20 -37.50 29.32
CA VAL A 133 75.61 -37.15 29.38
C VAL A 133 76.22 -37.51 28.03
N SER A 134 77.15 -36.70 27.54
CA SER A 134 77.81 -36.94 26.27
C SER A 134 78.33 -38.37 26.17
N VAL A 135 78.08 -39.03 25.03
CA VAL A 135 78.70 -40.32 24.69
C VAL A 135 80.22 -40.31 24.86
N SER A 136 80.87 -39.16 24.65
CA SER A 136 82.31 -38.98 24.79
C SER A 136 82.82 -39.03 26.24
N SER A 137 81.94 -38.73 27.21
CA SER A 137 82.23 -38.78 28.65
C SER A 137 81.59 -39.99 29.36
N GLY A 138 81.07 -40.95 28.58
CA GLY A 138 80.56 -42.25 29.06
C GLY A 138 79.03 -42.38 29.10
N GLY A 139 78.29 -41.34 28.72
CA GLY A 139 76.83 -41.32 28.68
C GLY A 139 76.20 -41.78 27.37
N THR A 140 74.96 -41.37 27.12
CA THR A 140 74.15 -41.78 25.98
C THR A 140 73.75 -40.65 25.03
N ASP A 141 74.14 -39.41 25.31
CA ASP A 141 73.79 -38.26 24.48
C ASP A 141 74.70 -38.15 23.25
N CYS A 142 74.13 -38.32 22.05
CA CYS A 142 74.81 -38.22 20.78
C CYS A 142 75.08 -36.76 20.34
N ARG A 143 74.34 -35.79 20.91
CA ARG A 143 74.46 -34.34 20.66
C ARG A 143 74.25 -33.54 21.94
N ASP A 144 75.20 -33.70 22.86
CA ASP A 144 75.29 -33.02 24.18
C ASP A 144 75.33 -31.47 24.13
N ASP A 145 75.21 -30.87 22.94
CA ASP A 145 75.07 -29.43 22.73
C ASP A 145 73.63 -28.99 22.37
N VAL A 146 72.68 -29.92 22.26
CA VAL A 146 71.29 -29.70 21.80
C VAL A 146 70.30 -30.48 22.67
N PRO A 147 69.56 -29.82 23.60
CA PRO A 147 68.70 -30.50 24.59
C PRO A 147 67.55 -31.34 24.02
N GLY A 148 67.32 -31.23 22.72
CA GLY A 148 66.26 -31.92 21.99
C GLY A 148 66.75 -33.15 21.23
N ILE A 149 68.04 -33.51 21.32
CA ILE A 149 68.61 -34.68 20.67
C ILE A 149 69.21 -35.58 21.75
N ASN A 150 68.45 -36.57 22.20
CA ASN A 150 68.84 -37.50 23.25
C ASN A 150 67.96 -38.76 23.24
N PRO A 151 68.37 -39.87 23.88
CA PRO A 151 67.60 -41.13 23.93
C PRO A 151 66.15 -41.07 24.43
N GLY A 152 65.72 -39.95 25.00
CA GLY A 152 64.37 -39.77 25.53
C GLY A 152 63.39 -39.06 24.60
N VAL A 153 63.80 -38.60 23.41
CA VAL A 153 62.91 -37.84 22.51
C VAL A 153 62.27 -38.71 21.43
N THR A 154 61.23 -38.15 20.78
CA THR A 154 60.59 -38.76 19.61
C THR A 154 61.27 -38.23 18.36
N GLU A 155 61.52 -39.12 17.40
CA GLU A 155 62.09 -38.76 16.10
C GLU A 155 61.25 -37.71 15.37
N LEU A 156 61.89 -36.69 14.82
CA LEU A 156 61.26 -35.68 13.98
C LEU A 156 61.85 -35.78 12.58
N CYS A 157 61.03 -35.61 11.54
CA CYS A 157 61.57 -35.71 10.20
C CYS A 157 62.37 -34.44 9.81
N ASN A 158 63.67 -34.46 10.07
CA ASN A 158 64.60 -33.34 9.97
C ASN A 158 66.04 -33.73 9.53
N ASP A 159 66.24 -34.98 9.10
CA ASP A 159 67.50 -35.64 8.73
C ASP A 159 68.52 -35.76 9.89
N MET A 160 68.08 -35.71 11.15
CA MET A 160 68.89 -35.95 12.34
C MET A 160 68.30 -37.10 13.15
N ASP A 161 69.19 -37.94 13.69
CA ASP A 161 68.87 -38.96 14.68
C ASP A 161 68.58 -38.26 16.02
N ASP A 162 67.34 -37.82 16.21
CA ASP A 162 66.94 -37.02 17.38
C ASP A 162 66.94 -37.89 18.64
N ASN A 163 66.51 -39.14 18.53
CA ASN A 163 66.42 -40.05 19.67
C ASN A 163 67.71 -40.86 19.92
N CYS A 164 68.81 -40.58 19.22
CA CYS A 164 70.11 -41.24 19.36
C CYS A 164 70.06 -42.78 19.30
N ASP A 165 69.10 -43.37 18.59
CA ASP A 165 68.94 -44.83 18.46
C ASP A 165 69.71 -45.44 17.27
N GLY A 166 70.25 -44.58 16.40
CA GLY A 166 71.01 -44.94 15.20
C GLY A 166 70.18 -45.25 13.97
N VAL A 167 68.85 -45.07 14.01
CA VAL A 167 67.92 -45.22 12.89
C VAL A 167 67.83 -43.89 12.13
N SER A 168 67.83 -43.96 10.80
CA SER A 168 67.64 -42.75 9.98
C SER A 168 66.16 -42.40 9.85
N ASP A 169 65.85 -41.11 9.69
CA ASP A 169 64.50 -40.63 9.34
C ASP A 169 63.88 -41.34 8.14
N THR A 170 64.70 -41.70 7.15
CA THR A 170 64.23 -42.42 5.96
C THR A 170 63.64 -43.78 6.34
N ASP A 171 64.24 -44.46 7.30
CA ASP A 171 63.79 -45.77 7.76
C ASP A 171 62.65 -45.63 8.78
N TYR A 172 62.74 -44.67 9.72
CA TYR A 172 61.71 -44.45 10.74
C TYR A 172 60.38 -44.01 10.11
N PHE A 173 60.41 -43.04 9.20
CA PHE A 173 59.23 -42.51 8.49
C PHE A 173 58.99 -43.18 7.13
N GLN A 174 59.65 -44.28 6.80
CA GLN A 174 59.42 -45.04 5.56
C GLN A 174 59.42 -44.14 4.30
N LEU A 175 60.32 -43.16 4.25
CA LEU A 175 60.32 -42.14 3.20
C LEU A 175 60.58 -42.79 1.84
N GLY A 176 59.84 -42.34 0.82
CA GLY A 176 59.87 -42.92 -0.52
C GLY A 176 59.01 -44.19 -0.71
N GLN A 177 58.37 -44.72 0.33
CA GLN A 177 57.36 -45.77 0.18
C GLN A 177 56.04 -45.22 -0.37
N ALA A 178 55.30 -46.07 -1.08
CA ALA A 178 54.00 -45.70 -1.66
C ALA A 178 52.96 -45.43 -0.58
N CYS A 179 52.12 -44.42 -0.80
CA CYS A 179 51.01 -44.05 0.05
C CYS A 179 49.76 -43.76 -0.80
N THR A 180 48.57 -43.89 -0.22
CA THR A 180 47.29 -43.67 -0.92
C THR A 180 46.39 -42.76 -0.11
N ALA A 181 45.93 -41.66 -0.71
CA ALA A 181 44.97 -40.73 -0.10
C ALA A 181 43.52 -41.07 -0.49
N SER A 182 43.31 -41.60 -1.70
CA SER A 182 42.05 -42.18 -2.17
C SER A 182 42.35 -43.25 -3.24
N VAL A 183 41.32 -43.95 -3.72
CA VAL A 183 41.44 -45.01 -4.75
C VAL A 183 42.18 -44.53 -6.01
N ASP A 184 42.05 -43.24 -6.36
CA ASP A 184 42.65 -42.62 -7.56
C ASP A 184 43.85 -41.70 -7.26
N CYS A 185 44.20 -41.52 -5.99
CA CYS A 185 45.26 -40.61 -5.56
C CYS A 185 46.37 -41.40 -4.84
N VAL A 186 47.29 -41.96 -5.63
CA VAL A 186 48.48 -42.68 -5.19
C VAL A 186 49.70 -41.74 -5.22
N GLY A 187 50.51 -41.76 -4.16
CA GLY A 187 51.68 -40.89 -3.98
C GLY A 187 52.82 -41.59 -3.26
N VAL A 188 53.78 -40.81 -2.76
CA VAL A 188 54.90 -41.31 -1.93
C VAL A 188 55.04 -40.52 -0.63
N PHE A 189 55.45 -41.19 0.44
CA PHE A 189 55.71 -40.51 1.72
C PHE A 189 56.94 -39.60 1.60
N ARG A 190 56.77 -38.34 1.96
CA ARG A 190 57.81 -37.31 2.02
C ARG A 190 57.75 -36.59 3.35
N CYS A 191 58.84 -35.91 3.69
CA CYS A 191 58.87 -35.04 4.85
C CYS A 191 58.48 -33.62 4.51
N ASN A 192 57.64 -33.06 5.37
CA ASN A 192 57.42 -31.64 5.43
C ASN A 192 58.48 -31.05 6.36
N LEU A 193 59.51 -30.44 5.79
CA LEU A 193 60.61 -29.85 6.56
C LEU A 193 60.19 -28.62 7.39
N THR A 194 59.00 -28.05 7.12
CA THR A 194 58.47 -26.93 7.92
C THR A 194 57.83 -27.46 9.19
N ASP A 195 56.95 -28.44 9.05
CA ASP A 195 56.17 -29.00 10.16
C ASP A 195 56.86 -30.19 10.85
N ARG A 196 57.97 -30.68 10.27
CA ARG A 196 58.79 -31.82 10.72
C ARG A 196 58.01 -33.14 10.87
N VAL A 197 57.00 -33.33 10.01
CA VAL A 197 56.14 -34.52 9.96
C VAL A 197 56.14 -35.16 8.57
N GLN A 198 55.76 -36.43 8.52
CA GLN A 198 55.54 -37.19 7.29
C GLN A 198 54.20 -36.80 6.63
N TYR A 199 54.15 -36.69 5.29
CA TYR A 199 52.91 -36.57 4.52
C TYR A 199 52.97 -37.37 3.21
N CYS A 200 51.80 -37.62 2.61
CA CYS A 200 51.67 -38.30 1.33
C CYS A 200 51.64 -37.28 0.18
N ASP A 201 52.67 -37.27 -0.67
CA ASP A 201 52.76 -36.37 -1.82
C ASP A 201 51.98 -36.96 -3.02
N THR A 202 50.73 -36.53 -3.21
CA THR A 202 49.82 -36.97 -4.30
C THR A 202 49.62 -35.88 -5.36
N PRO A 203 49.22 -36.23 -6.61
CA PRO A 203 48.80 -35.25 -7.62
C PRO A 203 47.66 -34.33 -7.14
N PRO A 204 47.42 -33.19 -7.81
CA PRO A 204 46.33 -32.28 -7.45
C PRO A 204 44.97 -33.00 -7.48
N SER A 205 44.26 -32.99 -6.35
CA SER A 205 42.92 -33.58 -6.23
C SER A 205 41.83 -32.51 -6.27
N ARG A 206 40.63 -32.87 -6.75
CA ARG A 206 39.42 -32.04 -6.65
C ARG A 206 38.23 -32.84 -6.12
N ASN A 207 37.26 -32.13 -5.57
CA ASN A 207 35.99 -32.69 -5.13
C ASN A 207 35.00 -32.70 -6.30
N VAL A 208 34.33 -33.83 -6.50
CA VAL A 208 33.20 -33.94 -7.43
C VAL A 208 31.97 -34.46 -6.68
N TYR A 209 30.78 -34.02 -7.10
CA TYR A 209 29.51 -34.32 -6.45
C TYR A 209 28.62 -35.12 -7.38
N ARG A 210 27.74 -35.94 -6.83
CA ARG A 210 26.78 -36.71 -7.62
C ARG A 210 25.85 -35.74 -8.36
N ASP A 211 25.61 -36.04 -9.63
CA ASP A 211 24.75 -35.30 -10.55
C ASP A 211 23.98 -36.35 -11.37
N GLU A 212 22.77 -36.71 -10.93
CA GLU A 212 21.98 -37.80 -11.51
C GLU A 212 21.11 -37.37 -12.71
N ASP A 213 20.70 -36.10 -12.78
CA ASP A 213 19.94 -35.57 -13.92
C ASP A 213 20.79 -34.82 -14.97
N ALA A 214 22.09 -34.69 -14.72
CA ALA A 214 23.10 -34.12 -15.60
C ALA A 214 22.86 -32.63 -15.92
N ASP A 215 22.34 -31.87 -14.96
CA ASP A 215 22.08 -30.44 -15.12
C ASP A 215 23.27 -29.52 -14.78
N GLY A 216 24.35 -30.11 -14.25
CA GLY A 216 25.58 -29.42 -13.91
C GLY A 216 25.70 -28.98 -12.44
N HIS A 217 24.67 -29.22 -11.63
CA HIS A 217 24.69 -28.99 -10.20
C HIS A 217 24.84 -30.31 -9.43
N GLY A 218 25.58 -30.25 -8.32
CA GLY A 218 25.77 -31.42 -7.48
C GLY A 218 24.67 -31.52 -6.45
N LYS A 219 24.25 -32.74 -6.11
CA LYS A 219 23.32 -32.99 -5.01
C LYS A 219 23.71 -32.24 -3.74
N LYS A 220 22.80 -31.41 -3.24
CA LYS A 220 22.93 -30.70 -1.96
C LYS A 220 23.16 -31.67 -0.80
N ASP A 221 24.05 -31.27 0.11
CA ASP A 221 24.47 -32.04 1.28
C ASP A 221 25.10 -33.42 0.96
N SER A 222 25.52 -33.67 -0.28
CA SER A 222 26.22 -34.90 -0.64
C SER A 222 27.69 -34.87 -0.21
N VAL A 223 28.20 -36.04 0.20
CA VAL A 223 29.62 -36.21 0.51
C VAL A 223 30.41 -36.20 -0.82
N PRO A 224 31.45 -35.36 -0.97
CA PRO A 224 32.22 -35.29 -2.20
C PRO A 224 33.04 -36.56 -2.44
N LEU A 225 33.14 -36.98 -3.69
CA LEU A 225 34.13 -37.95 -4.14
C LEU A 225 35.42 -37.21 -4.52
N VAL A 226 36.54 -37.59 -3.92
CA VAL A 226 37.86 -36.99 -4.21
C VAL A 226 38.52 -37.71 -5.38
N VAL A 227 38.78 -36.97 -6.47
CA VAL A 227 39.40 -37.52 -7.68
C VAL A 227 40.66 -36.74 -8.08
N CYS A 228 41.67 -37.45 -8.54
CA CYS A 228 42.88 -36.88 -9.14
C CYS A 228 42.83 -36.88 -10.69
N GLY A 229 41.89 -37.62 -11.28
CA GLY A 229 41.73 -37.80 -12.73
C GLY A 229 40.49 -37.12 -13.34
N ASN A 230 39.85 -37.82 -14.27
CA ASN A 230 38.60 -37.37 -14.90
C ASN A 230 37.42 -37.50 -13.93
N THR A 231 36.41 -36.63 -14.10
CA THR A 231 35.16 -36.75 -13.34
C THR A 231 34.42 -38.02 -13.79
N PRO A 232 34.07 -38.94 -12.88
CA PRO A 232 33.31 -40.15 -13.21
C PRO A 232 31.94 -39.80 -13.79
N THR A 233 31.38 -40.68 -14.61
CA THR A 233 30.00 -40.54 -15.10
C THR A 233 29.01 -40.48 -13.94
N GLY A 234 28.08 -39.53 -13.98
CA GLY A 234 27.11 -39.28 -12.89
C GLY A 234 27.65 -38.39 -11.76
N TYR A 235 28.78 -37.71 -12.00
CA TYR A 235 29.31 -36.69 -11.11
C TYR A 235 29.61 -35.40 -11.87
N VAL A 236 29.56 -34.28 -11.17
CA VAL A 236 29.93 -32.96 -11.67
C VAL A 236 31.00 -32.31 -10.79
N ASN A 237 31.84 -31.50 -11.44
CA ASN A 237 32.79 -30.61 -10.78
C ASN A 237 32.13 -29.24 -10.52
N GLY A 238 31.05 -29.25 -9.75
CA GLY A 238 30.20 -28.10 -9.44
C GLY A 238 30.04 -27.87 -7.93
N THR A 239 29.12 -26.99 -7.55
CA THR A 239 28.70 -26.80 -6.16
C THR A 239 27.66 -27.87 -5.75
N PRO A 240 27.66 -28.34 -4.49
CA PRO A 240 26.61 -29.22 -3.96
C PRO A 240 25.40 -28.39 -3.52
N ASP A 241 24.68 -27.82 -4.46
CA ASP A 241 23.59 -26.86 -4.23
C ASP A 241 22.24 -27.30 -4.84
N ASP A 242 22.19 -28.45 -5.53
CA ASP A 242 20.97 -29.01 -6.11
C ASP A 242 20.07 -29.67 -5.06
N CYS A 243 18.92 -29.06 -4.81
CA CYS A 243 17.91 -29.56 -3.88
C CYS A 243 17.12 -30.77 -4.43
N ASN A 244 17.13 -31.05 -5.74
CA ASN A 244 16.56 -32.24 -6.35
C ASN A 244 17.37 -32.77 -7.55
N ASP A 245 18.44 -33.52 -7.22
CA ASP A 245 19.36 -34.29 -8.09
C ASP A 245 18.72 -35.30 -9.07
N THR A 246 17.39 -35.33 -9.20
CA THR A 246 16.67 -36.20 -10.13
C THR A 246 15.81 -35.43 -11.13
N ASN A 247 15.74 -34.10 -11.03
CA ASN A 247 14.93 -33.26 -11.89
C ASN A 247 15.69 -32.01 -12.34
N PRO A 248 16.08 -31.93 -13.63
CA PRO A 248 16.92 -30.85 -14.14
C PRO A 248 16.16 -29.51 -14.25
N ASN A 249 14.92 -29.41 -13.76
CA ASN A 249 14.15 -28.18 -13.67
C ASN A 249 14.03 -27.68 -12.21
N ILE A 250 14.79 -28.26 -11.28
CA ILE A 250 14.85 -27.83 -9.88
C ILE A 250 16.33 -27.70 -9.53
N ARG A 251 16.88 -26.50 -9.65
CA ARG A 251 18.30 -26.22 -9.41
C ARG A 251 18.56 -24.73 -9.21
N PRO A 252 19.69 -24.35 -8.60
CA PRO A 252 20.10 -22.96 -8.47
C PRO A 252 20.10 -22.15 -9.78
N GLY A 253 19.55 -20.94 -9.70
CA GLY A 253 19.51 -19.98 -10.80
C GLY A 253 18.33 -20.12 -11.78
N LEU A 254 17.37 -21.01 -11.50
CA LEU A 254 16.07 -21.00 -12.18
C LEU A 254 15.16 -19.89 -11.63
N THR A 255 14.08 -19.59 -12.35
CA THR A 255 12.98 -18.76 -11.84
C THR A 255 11.94 -19.68 -11.23
N ASP A 256 11.44 -19.31 -10.05
CA ASP A 256 10.34 -20.02 -9.40
C ASP A 256 9.08 -20.05 -10.26
N LEU A 257 8.36 -21.16 -10.19
CA LEU A 257 7.01 -21.29 -10.71
C LEU A 257 6.00 -21.05 -9.60
N CYS A 258 4.78 -20.70 -9.99
CA CYS A 258 3.64 -20.63 -9.08
C CYS A 258 3.18 -22.06 -8.76
N ASP A 259 3.93 -22.75 -7.89
CA ASP A 259 3.65 -24.10 -7.43
C ASP A 259 4.01 -24.30 -5.93
N THR A 260 4.40 -25.50 -5.53
CA THR A 260 4.74 -25.81 -4.11
C THR A 260 6.16 -26.33 -3.97
N VAL A 261 6.97 -26.14 -5.01
CA VAL A 261 8.33 -26.62 -5.15
C VAL A 261 9.23 -25.40 -5.19
N ASP A 262 10.33 -25.47 -4.45
CA ASP A 262 11.43 -24.51 -4.56
C ASP A 262 12.22 -24.88 -5.82
N ASN A 263 11.97 -24.18 -6.94
CA ASN A 263 12.57 -24.54 -8.23
C ASN A 263 14.01 -24.04 -8.35
N ASN A 264 14.38 -23.01 -7.58
CA ASN A 264 15.68 -22.35 -7.65
C ASN A 264 16.59 -22.69 -6.45
N CYS A 265 16.14 -23.55 -5.56
CA CYS A 265 16.85 -24.07 -4.38
C CYS A 265 17.34 -23.01 -3.39
N ASP A 266 16.71 -21.84 -3.30
CA ASP A 266 17.11 -20.77 -2.38
C ASP A 266 16.42 -20.80 -1.01
N GLY A 267 15.44 -21.69 -0.85
CA GLY A 267 14.75 -21.96 0.42
C GLY A 267 13.46 -21.16 0.62
N GLU A 268 13.10 -20.29 -0.31
CA GLU A 268 11.81 -19.60 -0.35
C GLU A 268 10.91 -20.26 -1.41
N LEU A 269 9.59 -20.09 -1.29
CA LEU A 269 8.64 -20.68 -2.23
C LEU A 269 7.87 -19.57 -2.95
N ASN A 270 7.77 -19.67 -4.28
CA ASN A 270 6.97 -18.78 -5.13
C ASN A 270 7.41 -17.31 -5.06
N GLU A 271 8.71 -17.09 -5.05
CA GLU A 271 9.24 -15.74 -4.97
C GLU A 271 8.86 -14.89 -6.19
N GLY A 272 8.50 -13.63 -5.96
CA GLY A 272 8.07 -12.73 -7.04
C GLY A 272 6.60 -12.88 -7.44
N PHE A 273 5.84 -13.78 -6.83
CA PHE A 273 4.39 -13.89 -7.00
C PHE A 273 3.61 -13.27 -5.83
N PRO A 274 2.42 -12.69 -6.08
CA PRO A 274 1.49 -12.36 -5.01
C PRO A 274 1.13 -13.59 -4.17
N THR A 275 0.97 -13.40 -2.86
CA THR A 275 0.54 -14.45 -1.94
C THR A 275 -0.79 -15.08 -2.37
N LEU A 276 -0.76 -16.39 -2.61
CA LEU A 276 -1.93 -17.19 -2.98
C LEU A 276 -3.01 -17.13 -1.89
N ASN A 277 -4.26 -17.32 -2.30
CA ASN A 277 -5.45 -17.28 -1.43
C ASN A 277 -5.72 -15.93 -0.74
N MET A 278 -4.98 -14.87 -1.06
CA MET A 278 -5.36 -13.52 -0.67
C MET A 278 -6.49 -12.98 -1.54
N SER A 279 -7.31 -12.11 -0.95
CA SER A 279 -8.38 -11.40 -1.64
C SER A 279 -7.82 -10.50 -2.71
N CYS A 280 -8.43 -10.54 -3.89
CA CYS A 280 -8.15 -9.67 -5.02
C CYS A 280 -9.45 -9.16 -5.64
N SER A 281 -9.35 -8.17 -6.53
CA SER A 281 -10.46 -7.72 -7.36
C SER A 281 -10.00 -7.55 -8.80
N ASP A 282 -10.82 -7.94 -9.75
CA ASP A 282 -10.54 -7.71 -11.17
C ASP A 282 -10.81 -6.24 -11.58
N SER A 283 -10.67 -5.96 -12.88
CA SER A 283 -10.95 -4.64 -13.46
C SER A 283 -12.41 -4.19 -13.36
N PHE A 284 -13.34 -5.10 -13.09
CA PHE A 284 -14.76 -4.83 -12.89
C PHE A 284 -15.14 -4.83 -11.40
N GLN A 285 -14.13 -4.76 -10.51
CA GLN A 285 -14.29 -4.75 -9.06
C GLN A 285 -14.93 -6.04 -8.51
N CYS A 286 -14.82 -7.15 -9.25
CA CYS A 286 -15.35 -8.44 -8.82
C CYS A 286 -14.41 -9.09 -7.81
N PRO A 287 -14.90 -9.43 -6.60
CA PRO A 287 -14.07 -10.05 -5.59
C PRO A 287 -13.67 -11.48 -5.99
N GLY A 288 -12.40 -11.78 -5.78
CA GLY A 288 -11.79 -13.07 -6.07
C GLY A 288 -10.64 -13.41 -5.13
N THR A 289 -9.95 -14.49 -5.47
CA THR A 289 -8.73 -14.93 -4.79
C THR A 289 -7.60 -15.10 -5.79
N ASN A 290 -6.40 -14.70 -5.39
CA ASN A 290 -5.18 -14.93 -6.16
C ASN A 290 -4.91 -16.44 -6.27
N GLN A 291 -4.88 -16.96 -7.50
CA GLN A 291 -4.54 -18.34 -7.83
C GLN A 291 -3.50 -18.38 -8.95
N CYS A 292 -2.73 -19.45 -9.03
CA CYS A 292 -1.81 -19.65 -10.15
C CYS A 292 -2.59 -19.80 -11.46
N ASN A 293 -2.08 -19.18 -12.53
CA ASN A 293 -2.61 -19.39 -13.87
C ASN A 293 -2.36 -20.85 -14.32
N GLY A 294 -3.05 -21.28 -15.36
CA GLY A 294 -3.01 -22.69 -15.82
C GLY A 294 -1.64 -23.22 -16.27
N ILE A 295 -0.63 -22.36 -16.42
CA ILE A 295 0.75 -22.74 -16.80
C ILE A 295 1.78 -22.42 -15.71
N GLN A 296 1.33 -22.01 -14.51
CA GLN A 296 2.15 -21.75 -13.31
C GLN A 296 3.24 -20.67 -13.48
N THR A 297 3.09 -19.75 -14.42
CA THR A 297 4.07 -18.66 -14.66
C THR A 297 3.62 -17.31 -14.14
N ALA A 298 2.37 -17.20 -13.65
CA ALA A 298 1.83 -15.98 -13.07
C ALA A 298 0.68 -16.31 -12.10
N VAL A 299 0.32 -15.33 -11.27
CA VAL A 299 -0.89 -15.35 -10.45
C VAL A 299 -1.98 -14.52 -11.12
N GLU A 300 -3.18 -15.06 -11.21
CA GLU A 300 -4.38 -14.38 -11.70
C GLU A 300 -5.45 -14.31 -10.61
N CYS A 301 -6.29 -13.27 -10.69
CA CYS A 301 -7.42 -13.11 -9.78
C CYS A 301 -8.59 -13.97 -10.29
N VAL A 302 -8.85 -15.10 -9.64
CA VAL A 302 -10.00 -15.95 -9.96
C VAL A 302 -11.21 -15.40 -9.21
N THR A 303 -12.16 -14.83 -9.96
CA THR A 303 -13.35 -14.16 -9.41
C THR A 303 -14.43 -15.16 -9.01
N SER A 304 -15.19 -14.82 -7.97
CA SER A 304 -16.31 -15.64 -7.45
C SER A 304 -17.68 -15.22 -8.00
N SER A 305 -17.72 -14.12 -8.74
CA SER A 305 -18.93 -13.50 -9.27
C SER A 305 -18.68 -12.91 -10.66
N VAL A 306 -19.73 -12.85 -11.47
CA VAL A 306 -19.70 -12.24 -12.80
C VAL A 306 -20.20 -10.80 -12.68
N ALA A 307 -19.49 -9.86 -13.31
CA ALA A 307 -19.89 -8.46 -13.34
C ALA A 307 -21.24 -8.28 -14.07
N THR A 308 -22.17 -7.59 -13.43
CA THR A 308 -23.49 -7.26 -13.99
C THR A 308 -23.48 -5.86 -14.61
N PHE A 309 -24.44 -5.59 -15.49
CA PHE A 309 -24.66 -4.24 -15.99
C PHE A 309 -25.46 -3.41 -14.99
N TRP A 310 -25.02 -2.18 -14.81
CA TRP A 310 -25.69 -1.12 -14.06
C TRP A 310 -26.07 -0.02 -15.05
N SER A 311 -27.36 0.23 -15.21
CA SER A 311 -27.93 1.24 -16.09
C SER A 311 -28.04 2.58 -15.37
N LEU A 312 -27.74 3.67 -16.08
CA LEU A 312 -27.97 5.02 -15.57
C LEU A 312 -29.48 5.26 -15.50
N ASP A 313 -29.94 5.86 -14.42
CA ASP A 313 -31.32 6.30 -14.13
C ASP A 313 -31.27 7.84 -14.06
N GLU A 314 -31.42 8.50 -15.21
CA GLU A 314 -31.21 9.96 -15.34
C GLU A 314 -32.33 10.77 -14.64
N ASP A 315 -33.55 10.27 -14.59
CA ASP A 315 -34.71 10.98 -14.03
C ASP A 315 -35.14 10.55 -12.61
N GLY A 316 -34.63 9.44 -12.10
CA GLY A 316 -34.77 8.97 -10.72
C GLY A 316 -36.03 8.16 -10.43
N ASP A 317 -36.65 7.53 -11.42
CA ASP A 317 -37.84 6.69 -11.23
C ASP A 317 -37.53 5.22 -10.87
N GLY A 318 -36.26 4.82 -10.91
CA GLY A 318 -35.77 3.49 -10.55
C GLY A 318 -35.62 2.52 -11.72
N PHE A 319 -35.93 2.96 -12.93
CA PHE A 319 -35.62 2.29 -14.19
C PHE A 319 -34.47 3.02 -14.87
N GLY A 320 -33.67 2.29 -15.64
CA GLY A 320 -32.47 2.84 -16.26
C GLY A 320 -32.42 2.59 -17.76
N SER A 321 -31.64 3.39 -18.47
CA SER A 321 -31.38 3.19 -19.89
C SER A 321 -30.33 2.11 -20.16
N THR A 322 -30.46 1.42 -21.29
CA THR A 322 -29.35 0.62 -21.85
C THR A 322 -28.19 1.48 -22.35
N THR A 323 -28.44 2.74 -22.69
CA THR A 323 -27.41 3.68 -23.12
C THR A 323 -26.67 4.22 -21.90
N GLY A 324 -25.34 4.12 -21.90
CA GLY A 324 -24.53 4.55 -20.75
C GLY A 324 -24.45 3.53 -19.61
N ALA A 325 -24.93 2.30 -19.82
CA ALA A 325 -24.76 1.21 -18.86
C ALA A 325 -23.28 0.87 -18.65
N VAL A 326 -22.90 0.61 -17.40
CA VAL A 326 -21.54 0.24 -17.00
C VAL A 326 -21.53 -1.14 -16.38
N GLN A 327 -20.48 -1.91 -16.64
CA GLN A 327 -20.35 -3.25 -16.09
C GLN A 327 -19.52 -3.22 -14.80
N SER A 328 -20.07 -3.73 -13.69
CA SER A 328 -19.37 -3.83 -12.41
C SER A 328 -20.03 -4.84 -11.47
N CYS A 329 -19.24 -5.50 -10.64
CA CYS A 329 -19.75 -6.32 -9.53
C CYS A 329 -20.27 -5.48 -8.35
N VAL A 330 -19.89 -4.20 -8.29
CA VAL A 330 -20.34 -3.26 -7.27
C VAL A 330 -21.15 -2.15 -7.94
N LYS A 331 -22.26 -1.73 -7.34
CA LYS A 331 -23.04 -0.59 -7.85
C LYS A 331 -22.13 0.64 -7.96
N PRO A 332 -21.98 1.24 -9.16
CA PRO A 332 -21.23 2.47 -9.33
C PRO A 332 -21.81 3.63 -8.52
N GLU A 333 -20.99 4.61 -8.18
CA GLU A 333 -21.46 5.86 -7.59
C GLU A 333 -22.38 6.61 -8.57
N GLY A 334 -23.43 7.25 -8.04
CA GLY A 334 -24.43 7.96 -8.84
C GLY A 334 -25.76 7.20 -8.98
N PRO A 335 -26.66 7.68 -9.86
CA PRO A 335 -27.99 7.11 -10.01
C PRO A 335 -27.93 5.91 -10.97
N TYR A 336 -27.32 4.82 -10.53
CA TYR A 336 -27.27 3.57 -11.29
C TYR A 336 -28.22 2.52 -10.70
N VAL A 337 -28.93 1.80 -11.56
CA VAL A 337 -29.89 0.75 -11.20
C VAL A 337 -29.59 -0.53 -12.00
N ALA A 338 -30.02 -1.68 -11.47
CA ALA A 338 -29.84 -2.96 -12.17
C ALA A 338 -30.87 -3.17 -13.29
N ASN A 339 -31.96 -2.40 -13.27
CA ASN A 339 -33.03 -2.51 -14.24
C ASN A 339 -32.75 -1.60 -15.44
N ASN A 340 -32.75 -2.16 -16.65
CA ASN A 340 -32.40 -1.45 -17.89
C ASN A 340 -33.58 -1.30 -18.87
N THR A 341 -34.81 -1.43 -18.37
CA THR A 341 -36.02 -1.50 -19.21
C THR A 341 -36.67 -0.15 -19.48
N ASP A 342 -36.03 0.96 -19.12
CA ASP A 342 -36.60 2.29 -19.34
C ASP A 342 -36.66 2.66 -20.83
N CYS A 343 -37.85 3.02 -21.31
CA CYS A 343 -38.05 3.47 -22.69
C CYS A 343 -37.80 4.98 -22.89
N ASN A 344 -37.77 5.79 -21.82
CA ASN A 344 -37.38 7.20 -21.83
C ASN A 344 -36.85 7.67 -20.46
N ASP A 345 -35.58 7.32 -20.20
CA ASP A 345 -34.78 7.62 -19.00
C ASP A 345 -34.66 9.09 -18.58
N GLY A 346 -35.18 10.01 -19.41
CA GLY A 346 -35.24 11.43 -19.10
C GLY A 346 -36.62 11.90 -18.62
N ASN A 347 -37.63 11.04 -18.54
CA ASN A 347 -38.97 11.39 -18.11
C ASN A 347 -39.45 10.46 -16.98
N PRO A 348 -39.51 10.93 -15.72
CA PRO A 348 -39.82 10.08 -14.54
C PRO A 348 -41.29 9.65 -14.47
N ARG A 349 -42.03 9.85 -15.57
CA ARG A 349 -43.40 9.42 -15.81
C ARG A 349 -43.49 8.46 -17.01
N THR A 350 -42.37 7.97 -17.52
CA THR A 350 -42.32 7.04 -18.65
C THR A 350 -41.38 5.88 -18.30
N TYR A 351 -41.95 4.81 -17.74
CA TYR A 351 -41.22 3.62 -17.33
C TYR A 351 -42.15 2.40 -17.35
N PRO A 352 -41.62 1.16 -17.40
CA PRO A 352 -42.45 -0.04 -17.45
C PRO A 352 -43.48 -0.13 -16.32
N GLY A 353 -44.76 -0.09 -16.70
CA GLY A 353 -45.89 -0.12 -15.76
C GLY A 353 -46.25 1.21 -15.10
N ALA A 354 -45.75 2.35 -15.61
CA ALA A 354 -46.21 3.67 -15.19
C ALA A 354 -47.71 3.87 -15.49
N PRO A 355 -48.41 4.79 -14.80
CA PRO A 355 -49.77 5.16 -15.19
C PRO A 355 -49.78 5.95 -16.50
N GLU A 356 -50.60 5.51 -17.46
CA GLU A 356 -50.91 6.26 -18.68
C GLU A 356 -51.48 7.65 -18.37
N LEU A 357 -50.94 8.68 -19.02
CA LEU A 357 -51.35 10.07 -18.88
C LEU A 357 -52.00 10.55 -20.18
N CYS A 358 -52.86 11.57 -20.08
CA CYS A 358 -53.44 12.19 -21.27
C CYS A 358 -52.45 13.17 -21.92
N ASP A 359 -51.32 12.67 -22.41
CA ASP A 359 -50.21 13.47 -22.94
C ASP A 359 -49.69 13.02 -24.32
N ASP A 360 -50.36 12.06 -24.97
CA ASP A 360 -50.03 11.52 -26.30
C ASP A 360 -48.65 10.84 -26.33
N LEU A 361 -48.21 10.29 -25.20
CA LEU A 361 -47.01 9.47 -25.04
C LEU A 361 -47.39 8.05 -24.59
N ASP A 362 -46.47 7.13 -24.79
CA ASP A 362 -46.49 5.79 -24.19
C ASP A 362 -45.76 5.93 -22.85
N ASN A 363 -46.51 5.95 -21.74
CA ASN A 363 -45.92 6.14 -20.40
C ASN A 363 -45.51 4.80 -19.79
N ASP A 364 -46.23 3.72 -20.07
CA ASP A 364 -46.00 2.42 -19.45
C ASP A 364 -45.05 1.48 -20.24
N CYS A 365 -44.53 1.96 -21.36
CA CYS A 365 -43.61 1.29 -22.27
C CYS A 365 -44.17 0.01 -22.92
N ASP A 366 -45.50 -0.12 -23.08
CA ASP A 366 -46.15 -1.28 -23.71
C ASP A 366 -46.25 -1.19 -25.24
N GLY A 367 -45.83 -0.07 -25.83
CA GLY A 367 -45.89 0.21 -27.26
C GLY A 367 -47.23 0.79 -27.72
N GLN A 368 -48.13 1.12 -26.80
CA GLN A 368 -49.38 1.86 -27.03
C GLN A 368 -49.34 3.18 -26.25
N LYS A 369 -50.19 4.13 -26.68
CA LYS A 369 -50.45 5.35 -25.91
C LYS A 369 -51.69 5.16 -25.05
N GLU A 370 -52.03 6.20 -24.30
CA GLU A 370 -53.20 6.18 -23.44
C GLU A 370 -54.51 5.83 -24.17
N ALA A 371 -55.37 5.05 -23.49
CA ALA A 371 -56.74 4.87 -23.96
C ALA A 371 -57.53 6.18 -23.83
N GLN A 372 -58.43 6.46 -24.78
CA GLN A 372 -59.22 7.71 -24.78
C GLN A 372 -59.98 7.98 -23.48
N SER A 373 -60.32 6.94 -22.70
CA SER A 373 -60.97 7.05 -21.38
C SER A 373 -60.11 7.69 -20.30
N VAL A 374 -58.78 7.71 -20.45
CA VAL A 374 -57.83 8.42 -19.57
C VAL A 374 -57.99 9.94 -19.74
N CYS A 375 -58.35 10.36 -20.95
CA CYS A 375 -58.45 11.76 -21.31
C CYS A 375 -59.78 12.41 -20.92
N PRO A 376 -59.78 13.72 -20.57
CA PRO A 376 -61.00 14.45 -20.29
C PRO A 376 -61.99 14.37 -21.45
N GLY A 377 -63.22 13.91 -21.17
CA GLY A 377 -64.27 13.75 -22.17
C GLY A 377 -64.20 12.47 -23.02
N GLY A 378 -63.26 11.55 -22.74
CA GLY A 378 -63.20 10.27 -23.44
C GLY A 378 -62.71 10.38 -24.88
N VAL A 379 -61.88 11.38 -25.20
CA VAL A 379 -61.38 11.67 -26.55
C VAL A 379 -59.86 11.75 -26.54
N ALA A 380 -59.22 11.50 -27.68
CA ALA A 380 -57.77 11.65 -27.82
C ALA A 380 -57.31 13.08 -27.43
N PRO A 381 -56.12 13.23 -26.82
CA PRO A 381 -55.62 14.52 -26.38
C PRO A 381 -55.40 15.46 -27.57
N ALA A 382 -55.84 16.70 -27.42
CA ALA A 382 -55.68 17.73 -28.43
C ALA A 382 -55.48 19.10 -27.77
N TRP A 383 -54.77 20.00 -28.46
CA TRP A 383 -54.70 21.40 -28.06
C TRP A 383 -56.03 22.10 -28.38
N THR A 384 -56.50 22.93 -27.46
CA THR A 384 -57.69 23.76 -27.64
C THR A 384 -57.44 25.17 -27.13
N SER A 385 -58.27 26.13 -27.53
CA SER A 385 -58.18 27.51 -27.07
C SER A 385 -59.55 28.09 -26.75
N LYS A 386 -59.58 29.04 -25.81
CA LYS A 386 -60.76 29.87 -25.51
C LYS A 386 -60.40 31.34 -25.63
N ASP A 387 -61.33 32.13 -26.14
CA ASP A 387 -61.25 33.59 -26.07
C ASP A 387 -61.62 34.00 -24.63
N VAL A 388 -60.63 34.44 -23.86
CA VAL A 388 -60.76 34.83 -22.44
C VAL A 388 -60.81 36.35 -22.28
N SER A 389 -60.92 37.10 -23.38
CA SER A 389 -61.24 38.53 -23.36
C SER A 389 -62.02 38.92 -24.61
N THR A 390 -63.10 39.69 -24.47
CA THR A 390 -63.85 40.26 -25.60
C THR A 390 -63.47 41.73 -25.83
N GLY A 391 -63.27 42.14 -27.09
CA GLY A 391 -63.21 43.57 -27.46
C GLY A 391 -61.89 44.13 -28.01
N GLY A 392 -61.10 43.38 -28.80
CA GLY A 392 -59.92 43.90 -29.52
C GLY A 392 -58.67 43.02 -29.39
N ALA A 393 -57.53 43.50 -29.89
CA ALA A 393 -56.21 42.88 -29.71
C ALA A 393 -55.80 43.03 -28.23
N ARG A 394 -56.12 42.02 -27.42
CA ARG A 394 -55.77 41.93 -25.99
C ARG A 394 -54.68 40.91 -25.81
N ASP A 395 -53.78 41.13 -24.86
CA ASP A 395 -52.62 40.26 -24.70
C ASP A 395 -52.56 39.72 -23.26
N TRP A 396 -52.26 38.43 -23.15
CA TRP A 396 -51.92 37.76 -21.91
C TRP A 396 -50.42 37.50 -21.90
N TYR A 397 -49.71 38.01 -20.89
CA TYR A 397 -48.25 38.01 -20.85
C TYR A 397 -47.67 36.88 -20.01
N SER A 398 -48.31 36.52 -18.91
CA SER A 398 -47.83 35.46 -18.01
C SER A 398 -48.98 34.63 -17.47
N VAL A 399 -48.70 33.36 -17.18
CA VAL A 399 -49.65 32.37 -16.69
C VAL A 399 -49.03 31.53 -15.58
N SER A 400 -49.80 31.22 -14.55
CA SER A 400 -49.33 30.38 -13.45
C SER A 400 -50.43 29.46 -12.93
N THR A 401 -50.05 28.23 -12.62
CA THR A 401 -50.92 27.21 -12.01
C THR A 401 -50.50 26.94 -10.58
N TRP A 402 -51.47 26.68 -9.70
CA TRP A 402 -51.19 26.26 -8.31
C TRP A 402 -51.69 24.85 -7.99
N THR A 403 -52.60 24.33 -8.82
CA THR A 403 -53.16 22.99 -8.76
C THR A 403 -53.80 22.68 -10.11
N ARG A 404 -54.10 21.41 -10.39
CA ARG A 404 -54.78 21.01 -11.62
C ARG A 404 -56.09 21.79 -11.81
N GLY A 405 -56.22 22.48 -12.94
CA GLY A 405 -57.38 23.35 -13.26
C GLY A 405 -57.44 24.70 -12.52
N GLY A 406 -56.52 24.98 -11.58
CA GLY A 406 -56.38 26.28 -10.93
C GLY A 406 -55.36 27.14 -11.67
N VAL A 407 -55.83 28.18 -12.36
CA VAL A 407 -55.00 29.00 -13.27
C VAL A 407 -55.20 30.50 -13.01
N TRP A 408 -54.11 31.26 -13.04
CA TRP A 408 -54.12 32.71 -13.17
C TRP A 408 -53.39 33.15 -14.44
N ALA A 409 -53.87 34.21 -15.08
CA ALA A 409 -53.19 34.90 -16.16
C ALA A 409 -53.16 36.42 -15.92
N GLY A 410 -52.01 37.04 -16.16
CA GLY A 410 -51.81 38.49 -16.16
C GLY A 410 -51.75 39.04 -17.59
N GLY A 411 -52.43 40.15 -17.86
CA GLY A 411 -52.51 40.72 -19.20
C GLY A 411 -52.44 42.25 -19.23
N ASP A 412 -52.78 42.81 -20.39
CA ASP A 412 -52.91 44.25 -20.64
C ASP A 412 -54.12 44.88 -19.95
N ASP A 413 -54.19 46.22 -19.93
CA ASP A 413 -55.33 46.99 -19.41
C ASP A 413 -55.77 46.60 -17.98
N ASN A 414 -54.78 46.38 -17.10
CA ASN A 414 -54.95 45.95 -15.72
C ASN A 414 -55.75 44.64 -15.59
N ARG A 415 -55.73 43.80 -16.63
CA ARG A 415 -56.55 42.60 -16.70
C ARG A 415 -55.87 41.41 -16.05
N ARG A 416 -56.66 40.65 -15.31
CA ARG A 416 -56.33 39.38 -14.69
C ARG A 416 -57.41 38.38 -15.06
N ALA A 417 -57.06 37.15 -15.40
CA ALA A 417 -58.02 36.07 -15.57
C ALA A 417 -57.75 34.96 -14.55
N ARG A 418 -58.82 34.47 -13.90
CA ARG A 418 -58.76 33.38 -12.93
C ARG A 418 -59.66 32.23 -13.35
N LEU A 419 -59.11 31.02 -13.35
CA LEU A 419 -59.88 29.77 -13.39
C LEU A 419 -59.73 29.06 -12.04
N LEU A 420 -60.85 28.72 -11.41
CA LEU A 420 -60.83 27.88 -10.22
C LEU A 420 -60.80 26.40 -10.62
N PRO A 421 -60.26 25.48 -9.80
CA PRO A 421 -60.06 24.07 -10.15
C PRO A 421 -61.32 23.33 -10.62
N SER A 422 -62.49 23.69 -10.08
CA SER A 422 -63.79 23.13 -10.47
C SER A 422 -64.50 23.92 -11.57
N GLY A 423 -63.88 24.98 -12.08
CA GLY A 423 -64.45 25.90 -13.06
C GLY A 423 -64.20 25.45 -14.49
N THR A 424 -65.11 25.84 -15.38
CA THR A 424 -64.98 25.60 -16.84
C THR A 424 -64.73 26.89 -17.63
N ASN A 425 -64.85 28.05 -16.99
CA ASN A 425 -64.68 29.37 -17.60
C ASN A 425 -63.81 30.27 -16.72
N PHE A 426 -62.99 31.10 -17.36
CA PHE A 426 -62.21 32.11 -16.67
C PHE A 426 -63.11 33.26 -16.20
N THR A 427 -62.86 33.73 -14.98
CA THR A 427 -63.36 35.01 -14.49
C THR A 427 -62.35 36.09 -14.87
N VAL A 428 -62.76 37.03 -15.72
CA VAL A 428 -61.92 38.16 -16.16
C VAL A 428 -62.17 39.34 -15.23
N ILE A 429 -61.09 39.92 -14.74
CA ILE A 429 -61.08 40.97 -13.71
C ILE A 429 -60.20 42.11 -14.22
N ASN A 430 -60.75 43.31 -14.37
CA ASN A 430 -60.05 44.51 -14.85
C ASN A 430 -60.51 45.75 -14.07
N ASP A 431 -60.77 45.56 -12.78
CA ASP A 431 -61.18 46.62 -11.87
C ASP A 431 -59.97 47.46 -11.41
N ASN A 432 -60.21 48.65 -10.88
CA ASN A 432 -59.17 49.60 -10.47
C ASN A 432 -58.67 49.44 -9.02
N SER A 433 -58.87 48.29 -8.38
CA SER A 433 -58.43 48.05 -6.98
C SER A 433 -56.92 47.91 -6.81
N CYS A 434 -56.20 47.51 -7.87
CA CYS A 434 -54.75 47.56 -7.95
C CYS A 434 -54.35 47.96 -9.37
N GLY A 435 -53.24 48.68 -9.53
CA GLY A 435 -52.79 49.14 -10.85
C GLY A 435 -53.64 50.26 -11.47
N ALA A 436 -53.00 51.06 -12.32
CA ALA A 436 -53.68 51.99 -13.21
C ALA A 436 -54.35 51.22 -14.38
N PRO A 437 -55.36 51.78 -15.07
CA PRO A 437 -56.10 51.10 -16.13
C PRO A 437 -55.26 50.58 -17.31
N ASP A 438 -54.05 51.09 -17.51
CA ASP A 438 -53.07 50.72 -18.54
C ASP A 438 -51.97 49.78 -18.04
N THR A 439 -52.06 49.30 -16.79
CA THR A 439 -51.06 48.40 -16.20
C THR A 439 -50.98 47.10 -16.99
N GLN A 440 -49.77 46.71 -17.36
CA GLN A 440 -49.50 45.42 -18.01
C GLN A 440 -48.91 44.46 -16.99
N TRP A 441 -49.66 43.44 -16.60
CA TRP A 441 -49.20 42.42 -15.66
C TRP A 441 -48.31 41.42 -16.40
N ARG A 442 -47.01 41.64 -16.34
CA ARG A 442 -45.96 40.92 -17.08
C ARG A 442 -45.56 39.61 -16.42
N SER A 443 -45.79 39.46 -15.12
CA SER A 443 -45.52 38.23 -14.37
C SER A 443 -46.66 37.91 -13.40
N VAL A 444 -46.98 36.63 -13.27
CA VAL A 444 -47.88 36.12 -12.24
C VAL A 444 -47.31 34.85 -11.62
N TRP A 445 -47.38 34.74 -10.29
CA TRP A 445 -47.11 33.50 -9.58
C TRP A 445 -48.30 33.16 -8.69
N ALA A 446 -48.90 31.98 -8.89
CA ALA A 446 -50.02 31.51 -8.11
C ALA A 446 -49.51 30.67 -6.94
N ASP A 447 -49.76 31.13 -5.71
CA ASP A 447 -49.22 30.52 -4.49
C ASP A 447 -49.94 29.19 -4.17
N PRO A 448 -49.27 28.02 -4.31
CA PRO A 448 -49.88 26.73 -3.97
C PRO A 448 -50.08 26.56 -2.46
N TYR A 449 -49.45 27.39 -1.62
CA TYR A 449 -49.53 27.34 -0.17
C TYR A 449 -50.61 28.26 0.42
N ASP A 450 -51.18 29.18 -0.38
CA ASP A 450 -52.28 30.07 0.01
C ASP A 450 -53.44 30.02 -0.98
N ASN A 451 -53.94 28.79 -1.24
CA ASN A 451 -55.12 28.52 -2.07
C ASN A 451 -55.12 29.27 -3.42
N GLY A 452 -53.96 29.36 -4.06
CA GLY A 452 -53.78 29.99 -5.35
C GLY A 452 -53.78 31.51 -5.34
N ARG A 453 -53.44 32.18 -4.23
CA ARG A 453 -53.25 33.64 -4.24
C ARG A 453 -52.31 34.03 -5.38
N ALA A 454 -52.76 34.91 -6.26
CA ALA A 454 -51.91 35.47 -7.30
C ALA A 454 -51.02 36.56 -6.70
N TRP A 455 -49.73 36.48 -7.01
CA TRP A 455 -48.75 37.54 -6.85
C TRP A 455 -48.40 38.06 -8.24
N LEU A 456 -48.38 39.37 -8.41
CA LEU A 456 -48.34 40.02 -9.72
C LEU A 456 -47.20 41.03 -9.77
N GLY A 457 -46.49 41.05 -10.90
CA GLY A 457 -45.50 42.07 -11.24
C GLY A 457 -45.82 42.71 -12.59
N SER A 458 -45.70 44.04 -12.67
CA SER A 458 -46.06 44.79 -13.88
C SER A 458 -44.86 45.34 -14.65
N GLU A 459 -45.14 45.69 -15.90
CA GLU A 459 -44.41 46.76 -16.58
C GLU A 459 -44.54 48.05 -15.76
N GLY A 460 -43.44 48.75 -15.49
CA GLY A 460 -43.42 49.91 -14.60
C GLY A 460 -43.44 49.60 -13.10
N GLY A 461 -43.12 48.36 -12.68
CA GLY A 461 -42.69 48.05 -11.31
C GLY A 461 -43.75 47.89 -10.23
N LYS A 462 -45.04 47.86 -10.59
CA LYS A 462 -46.11 47.62 -9.62
C LYS A 462 -46.08 46.17 -9.17
N LYS A 463 -46.19 45.98 -7.86
CA LYS A 463 -46.31 44.66 -7.22
C LYS A 463 -47.63 44.59 -6.49
N ALA A 464 -48.39 43.54 -6.77
CA ALA A 464 -49.74 43.39 -6.25
C ALA A 464 -50.05 41.93 -5.92
N HIS A 465 -51.14 41.72 -5.18
CA HIS A 465 -51.64 40.37 -4.92
C HIS A 465 -53.16 40.30 -4.94
N GLN A 466 -53.68 39.12 -5.25
CA GLN A 466 -55.12 38.85 -5.27
C GLN A 466 -55.44 37.42 -4.82
N SER A 467 -56.26 37.29 -3.78
CA SER A 467 -56.78 35.98 -3.34
C SER A 467 -57.79 35.42 -4.35
N THR A 468 -57.91 34.10 -4.42
CA THR A 468 -58.84 33.41 -5.33
C THR A 468 -60.32 33.63 -5.03
N SER A 469 -60.67 34.09 -3.84
CA SER A 469 -62.04 34.48 -3.46
C SER A 469 -62.31 35.98 -3.64
N ALA A 470 -61.26 36.80 -3.78
CA ALA A 470 -61.40 38.24 -3.87
C ALA A 470 -61.88 38.67 -5.26
N THR A 471 -62.73 39.69 -5.29
CA THR A 471 -63.19 40.35 -6.52
C THR A 471 -62.23 41.44 -6.99
N GLY A 472 -61.42 41.99 -6.07
CA GLY A 472 -60.36 42.95 -6.35
C GLY A 472 -58.99 42.47 -5.87
N CYS A 473 -57.98 43.25 -6.18
CA CYS A 473 -56.56 43.05 -5.98
C CYS A 473 -55.99 44.15 -5.07
N THR A 474 -54.80 43.97 -4.51
CA THR A 474 -54.13 44.94 -3.63
C THR A 474 -52.75 45.26 -4.18
N GLN A 475 -52.51 46.52 -4.56
CA GLN A 475 -51.17 47.00 -4.91
C GLN A 475 -50.41 47.31 -3.61
N VAL A 476 -49.19 46.80 -3.52
CA VAL A 476 -48.33 46.92 -2.33
C VAL A 476 -47.14 47.83 -2.59
N GLN A 477 -46.59 47.80 -3.81
CA GLN A 477 -45.40 48.58 -4.18
C GLN A 477 -45.49 49.12 -5.61
N ASP A 478 -44.71 50.18 -5.87
CA ASP A 478 -44.54 50.87 -7.16
C ASP A 478 -43.15 51.52 -7.19
N ASP A 479 -42.22 50.96 -7.98
CA ASP A 479 -40.80 51.35 -7.98
C ASP A 479 -40.19 51.50 -9.39
N ASP A 480 -41.02 51.61 -10.43
CA ASP A 480 -40.64 51.83 -11.85
C ASP A 480 -39.69 50.78 -12.46
N LEU A 481 -39.39 49.69 -11.76
CA LEU A 481 -38.54 48.59 -12.24
C LEU A 481 -39.40 47.50 -12.89
N TRP A 482 -39.29 47.32 -14.21
CA TRP A 482 -40.18 46.42 -14.95
C TRP A 482 -39.95 44.98 -14.53
N ILE A 483 -41.03 44.24 -14.24
CA ILE A 483 -40.94 42.88 -13.68
C ILE A 483 -41.37 41.86 -14.73
N TYR A 484 -40.46 41.00 -15.18
CA TYR A 484 -40.75 40.02 -16.25
C TYR A 484 -40.97 38.60 -15.73
N GLY A 485 -40.39 38.24 -14.59
CA GLY A 485 -40.53 36.92 -14.00
C GLY A 485 -40.73 36.99 -12.48
N LEU A 486 -41.48 36.03 -11.94
CA LEU A 486 -41.78 35.95 -10.51
C LEU A 486 -41.92 34.49 -10.08
N VAL A 487 -41.28 34.12 -8.98
CA VAL A 487 -41.41 32.78 -8.37
C VAL A 487 -41.44 32.89 -6.86
N GLY A 488 -42.28 32.07 -6.22
CA GLY A 488 -42.31 31.95 -4.76
C GLY A 488 -41.63 30.67 -4.29
N LEU A 489 -40.77 30.80 -3.27
CA LEU A 489 -40.13 29.69 -2.58
C LEU A 489 -40.56 29.67 -1.11
N LYS A 490 -40.95 28.51 -0.62
CA LYS A 490 -41.31 28.31 0.79
C LYS A 490 -40.10 27.78 1.56
N THR A 491 -39.67 28.50 2.58
CA THR A 491 -38.60 28.08 3.51
C THR A 491 -39.09 28.30 4.94
N ASP A 492 -38.98 27.28 5.80
CA ASP A 492 -39.44 27.34 7.20
C ASP A 492 -40.87 27.88 7.37
N ASN A 493 -41.78 27.42 6.50
CA ASN A 493 -43.18 27.86 6.40
C ASN A 493 -43.42 29.33 6.00
N VAL A 494 -42.39 30.05 5.57
CA VAL A 494 -42.51 31.42 5.04
C VAL A 494 -42.34 31.38 3.52
N VAL A 495 -43.31 31.94 2.79
CA VAL A 495 -43.18 32.16 1.35
C VAL A 495 -42.39 33.44 1.13
N THR A 496 -41.32 33.33 0.36
CA THR A 496 -40.53 34.45 -0.14
C THR A 496 -40.67 34.48 -1.66
N LEU A 497 -41.00 35.63 -2.20
CA LEU A 497 -41.06 35.89 -3.63
C LEU A 497 -39.70 36.38 -4.12
N TYR A 498 -39.31 35.89 -5.29
CA TYR A 498 -38.13 36.31 -6.02
C TYR A 498 -38.55 36.75 -7.41
N GLY A 499 -38.04 37.88 -7.89
CA GLY A 499 -38.43 38.43 -9.18
C GLY A 499 -37.26 38.86 -10.05
N ALA A 500 -37.43 38.68 -11.36
CA ALA A 500 -36.57 39.21 -12.40
C ALA A 500 -37.11 40.58 -12.82
N ALA A 501 -36.26 41.60 -12.75
CA ALA A 501 -36.61 42.95 -13.12
C ALA A 501 -35.53 43.60 -14.01
N ASP A 502 -35.88 44.67 -14.71
CA ASP A 502 -34.88 45.53 -15.35
C ASP A 502 -35.16 47.01 -15.11
N SER A 503 -34.11 47.79 -15.33
CA SER A 503 -34.18 49.25 -15.41
C SER A 503 -33.71 49.68 -16.78
N SER A 504 -34.66 50.07 -17.63
CA SER A 504 -34.32 50.70 -18.92
C SER A 504 -33.55 52.02 -18.73
N ALA A 505 -33.81 52.74 -17.62
CA ALA A 505 -33.12 53.99 -17.29
C ALA A 505 -31.65 53.76 -16.91
N ALA A 506 -31.34 52.69 -16.17
CA ALA A 506 -29.98 52.36 -15.76
C ALA A 506 -29.26 51.39 -16.74
N ASN A 507 -29.98 50.86 -17.74
CA ASN A 507 -29.48 49.88 -18.71
C ASN A 507 -28.87 48.63 -18.04
N GLU A 508 -29.50 48.19 -16.96
CA GLU A 508 -29.08 47.05 -16.13
C GLU A 508 -30.28 46.17 -15.76
N GLY A 509 -30.03 44.88 -15.52
CA GLY A 509 -31.00 44.01 -14.89
C GLY A 509 -30.95 44.13 -13.37
N ALA A 510 -32.02 43.68 -12.72
CA ALA A 510 -32.12 43.63 -11.28
C ALA A 510 -32.85 42.36 -10.86
N ALA A 511 -32.59 41.87 -9.66
CA ALA A 511 -33.44 40.87 -9.03
C ALA A 511 -33.80 41.35 -7.63
N PHE A 512 -34.97 40.92 -7.17
CA PHE A 512 -35.44 41.28 -5.85
C PHE A 512 -35.93 40.10 -5.06
N ARG A 513 -35.94 40.29 -3.75
CA ARG A 513 -36.59 39.42 -2.78
C ARG A 513 -37.73 40.21 -2.12
N TRP A 514 -38.89 39.60 -2.02
CA TRP A 514 -40.10 40.23 -1.50
C TRP A 514 -40.88 39.28 -0.60
N ASP A 515 -41.35 39.76 0.55
CA ASP A 515 -42.16 39.00 1.51
C ASP A 515 -43.67 39.23 1.34
N GLY A 516 -44.07 39.97 0.30
CA GLY A 516 -45.45 40.33 0.05
C GLY A 516 -45.90 41.65 0.69
N GLY A 517 -45.05 42.28 1.50
CA GLY A 517 -45.30 43.57 2.16
C GLY A 517 -44.15 44.57 1.96
N GLY A 518 -44.29 45.76 2.55
CA GLY A 518 -43.19 46.73 2.76
C GLY A 518 -42.39 47.13 1.51
N THR A 519 -41.26 47.81 1.72
CA THR A 519 -40.32 48.21 0.65
C THR A 519 -39.52 47.00 0.19
N VAL A 520 -39.47 46.79 -1.13
CA VAL A 520 -38.74 45.68 -1.74
C VAL A 520 -37.23 45.95 -1.70
N THR A 521 -36.45 44.92 -1.37
CA THR A 521 -34.99 44.99 -1.46
C THR A 521 -34.52 44.33 -2.75
N TYR A 522 -33.85 45.13 -3.58
CA TYR A 522 -33.15 44.66 -4.76
C TYR A 522 -31.72 44.27 -4.40
N ASN A 523 -31.09 43.45 -5.25
CA ASN A 523 -29.70 43.04 -5.08
C ASN A 523 -28.77 44.24 -4.81
N PRO A 524 -27.68 44.08 -4.04
CA PRO A 524 -26.71 45.14 -3.84
C PRO A 524 -26.09 45.58 -5.18
N THR A 525 -25.85 46.89 -5.33
CA THR A 525 -25.33 47.57 -6.54
C THR A 525 -23.97 47.08 -7.05
N THR A 526 -23.36 46.11 -6.37
CA THR A 526 -22.07 45.49 -6.74
C THR A 526 -22.23 44.27 -7.65
N ASN A 527 -23.46 43.81 -7.88
CA ASN A 527 -23.76 42.67 -8.74
C ASN A 527 -24.30 43.17 -10.09
N ASP A 528 -23.40 43.48 -11.03
CA ASP A 528 -23.72 43.95 -12.38
C ASP A 528 -24.45 42.85 -13.16
N LEU A 529 -25.78 42.83 -13.03
CA LEU A 529 -26.64 41.94 -13.77
C LEU A 529 -26.90 42.56 -15.15
N GLY A 530 -26.66 41.76 -16.19
CA GLY A 530 -27.25 42.04 -17.50
C GLY A 530 -28.78 42.03 -17.46
N PHE A 531 -29.45 42.38 -18.56
CA PHE A 531 -30.91 42.30 -18.64
C PHE A 531 -31.40 40.88 -18.30
N VAL A 532 -32.40 40.77 -17.43
CA VAL A 532 -32.99 39.51 -16.98
C VAL A 532 -34.48 39.48 -17.30
N TYR A 533 -34.96 38.37 -17.82
CA TYR A 533 -36.32 38.25 -18.36
C TYR A 533 -37.15 37.20 -17.63
N ASP A 534 -36.52 36.24 -16.94
CA ASP A 534 -37.26 35.23 -16.21
C ASP A 534 -36.47 34.63 -15.04
N ILE A 535 -37.18 34.07 -14.07
CA ILE A 535 -36.68 33.49 -12.84
C ILE A 535 -37.52 32.26 -12.45
N HIS A 536 -36.85 31.15 -12.16
CA HIS A 536 -37.51 29.96 -11.64
C HIS A 536 -36.57 29.16 -10.74
N GLY A 537 -37.15 28.47 -9.76
CA GLY A 537 -36.41 27.60 -8.86
C GLY A 537 -37.32 26.73 -8.00
N VAL A 538 -36.76 25.64 -7.48
CA VAL A 538 -37.44 24.74 -6.53
C VAL A 538 -36.92 24.92 -5.09
N SER A 539 -35.75 25.54 -4.94
CA SER A 539 -35.10 25.85 -3.67
C SER A 539 -34.20 27.07 -3.86
N ARG A 540 -33.69 27.65 -2.76
CA ARG A 540 -32.82 28.85 -2.84
C ARG A 540 -31.49 28.56 -3.54
N ASP A 541 -30.92 27.38 -3.37
CA ASP A 541 -29.68 26.97 -4.03
C ASP A 541 -29.87 26.47 -5.48
N ARG A 542 -31.13 26.21 -5.86
CA ARG A 542 -31.58 25.84 -7.21
C ARG A 542 -32.56 26.87 -7.78
N LEU A 543 -32.20 28.14 -7.61
CA LEU A 543 -32.93 29.29 -8.15
C LEU A 543 -32.06 29.95 -9.22
N PHE A 544 -32.60 30.03 -10.43
CA PHE A 544 -31.91 30.58 -11.59
C PHE A 544 -32.63 31.80 -12.15
N LEU A 545 -31.82 32.74 -12.62
CA LEU A 545 -32.23 33.97 -13.28
C LEU A 545 -31.58 33.99 -14.66
N VAL A 546 -32.37 34.25 -15.71
CA VAL A 546 -31.89 34.18 -17.09
C VAL A 546 -32.11 35.48 -17.85
N GLY A 547 -31.19 35.75 -18.78
CA GLY A 547 -31.37 36.81 -19.76
C GLY A 547 -30.18 37.02 -20.67
N SER A 548 -29.65 38.23 -20.71
CA SER A 548 -28.62 38.64 -21.66
C SER A 548 -27.63 39.67 -21.13
N SER A 549 -26.46 39.78 -21.76
CA SER A 549 -25.56 40.93 -21.55
C SER A 549 -26.17 42.25 -22.03
N THR A 550 -25.62 43.38 -21.57
CA THR A 550 -26.14 44.75 -21.82
C THR A 550 -25.67 45.36 -23.16
N GLY A 551 -25.04 44.57 -24.04
CA GLY A 551 -24.48 45.04 -25.31
C GLY A 551 -25.52 45.64 -26.28
N ASN A 552 -25.05 46.56 -27.14
CA ASN A 552 -25.83 47.20 -28.22
C ASN A 552 -25.06 47.05 -29.55
N PRO A 553 -25.68 46.64 -30.67
CA PRO A 553 -27.09 46.26 -30.88
C PRO A 553 -27.52 45.02 -30.10
N ALA A 554 -28.83 44.81 -29.92
CA ALA A 554 -29.35 43.62 -29.22
C ALA A 554 -28.83 42.29 -29.82
N SER A 555 -28.49 42.29 -31.12
CA SER A 555 -27.87 41.15 -31.80
C SER A 555 -26.44 40.81 -31.35
N SER A 556 -25.74 41.69 -30.65
CA SER A 556 -24.43 41.41 -30.04
C SER A 556 -24.53 40.84 -28.63
N ARG A 557 -25.74 40.77 -28.05
CA ARG A 557 -25.94 40.28 -26.69
C ARG A 557 -25.77 38.76 -26.62
N THR A 558 -25.12 38.34 -25.55
CA THR A 558 -24.84 36.94 -25.21
C THR A 558 -25.81 36.45 -24.13
N PRO A 559 -26.10 35.13 -24.04
CA PRO A 559 -26.92 34.59 -22.96
C PRO A 559 -26.29 34.86 -21.59
N ARG A 560 -27.13 35.09 -20.58
CA ARG A 560 -26.72 35.14 -19.17
C ARG A 560 -27.58 34.19 -18.36
N VAL A 561 -26.93 33.40 -17.51
CA VAL A 561 -27.59 32.60 -16.48
C VAL A 561 -26.89 32.87 -15.16
N TYR A 562 -27.66 33.21 -14.14
CA TYR A 562 -27.18 33.41 -12.78
C TYR A 562 -27.86 32.43 -11.84
N ARG A 563 -27.13 31.91 -10.86
CA ARG A 563 -27.64 31.07 -9.78
C ARG A 563 -27.59 31.82 -8.47
N PHE A 564 -28.64 31.71 -7.67
CA PHE A 564 -28.68 32.32 -6.35
C PHE A 564 -27.79 31.55 -5.37
N ASN A 565 -26.91 32.27 -4.66
CA ASN A 565 -26.08 31.74 -3.61
C ASN A 565 -26.71 32.08 -2.24
N PRO A 566 -27.29 31.10 -1.52
CA PRO A 566 -27.97 31.35 -0.26
C PRO A 566 -27.03 31.74 0.89
N SER A 567 -25.73 31.45 0.77
CA SER A 567 -24.74 31.72 1.83
C SER A 567 -24.42 33.20 1.99
N ASN A 568 -24.47 33.97 0.89
CA ASN A 568 -24.20 35.41 0.88
C ASN A 568 -25.35 36.24 0.28
N ASN A 569 -26.43 35.61 -0.18
CA ASN A 569 -27.57 36.25 -0.84
C ASN A 569 -27.21 37.00 -2.13
N GLU A 570 -26.25 36.48 -2.89
CA GLU A 570 -25.83 37.06 -4.16
C GLU A 570 -26.17 36.16 -5.34
N TRP A 571 -26.30 36.76 -6.52
CA TRP A 571 -26.41 36.05 -7.79
C TRP A 571 -25.01 35.82 -8.35
N VAL A 572 -24.72 34.56 -8.71
CA VAL A 572 -23.43 34.15 -9.25
C VAL A 572 -23.61 33.74 -10.70
N SER A 573 -22.79 34.26 -11.60
CA SER A 573 -22.80 33.85 -13.01
C SER A 573 -22.44 32.36 -13.15
N GLU A 574 -23.25 31.63 -13.92
CA GLU A 574 -22.95 30.26 -14.36
C GLU A 574 -22.09 30.24 -15.64
N ASN A 575 -21.69 31.43 -16.13
CA ASN A 575 -20.83 31.62 -17.31
C ASN A 575 -21.34 30.85 -18.55
N ALA A 576 -22.67 30.82 -18.73
CA ALA A 576 -23.31 30.08 -19.82
C ALA A 576 -22.79 30.49 -21.20
N GLU A 577 -22.45 31.76 -21.40
CA GLU A 577 -21.89 32.29 -22.64
C GLU A 577 -20.56 31.64 -23.06
N ASN A 578 -19.79 31.12 -22.11
CA ASN A 578 -18.50 30.47 -22.39
C ASN A 578 -18.67 29.01 -22.85
N ASN A 579 -19.80 28.38 -22.49
CA ASN A 579 -20.02 26.95 -22.71
C ASN A 579 -21.12 26.67 -23.75
N THR A 580 -21.83 27.69 -24.23
CA THR A 580 -23.00 27.55 -25.12
C THR A 580 -22.81 28.31 -26.44
N SER A 581 -21.82 27.91 -27.23
CA SER A 581 -21.50 28.58 -28.49
C SER A 581 -22.73 28.74 -29.40
N GLY A 582 -22.93 29.95 -29.90
CA GLY A 582 -24.08 30.29 -30.75
C GLY A 582 -25.43 30.36 -30.05
N ALA A 583 -25.50 30.26 -28.71
CA ALA A 583 -26.69 30.63 -27.96
C ALA A 583 -26.93 32.15 -28.03
N ARG A 584 -28.19 32.56 -27.83
CA ARG A 584 -28.65 33.95 -27.85
C ARG A 584 -29.38 34.27 -26.55
N ILE A 585 -29.98 35.46 -26.49
CA ILE A 585 -30.73 35.98 -25.35
C ILE A 585 -31.70 34.91 -24.83
N LEU A 586 -31.66 34.63 -23.52
CA LEU A 586 -32.59 33.71 -22.86
C LEU A 586 -33.84 34.49 -22.42
N ARG A 587 -35.01 33.86 -22.54
CA ARG A 587 -36.33 34.44 -22.30
C ARG A 587 -37.11 33.72 -21.20
N GLY A 588 -36.92 32.40 -21.06
CA GLY A 588 -37.61 31.60 -20.05
C GLY A 588 -36.67 30.59 -19.40
N VAL A 589 -36.94 30.25 -18.14
CA VAL A 589 -36.20 29.25 -17.37
C VAL A 589 -37.16 28.38 -16.57
N TRP A 590 -36.87 27.09 -16.51
CA TRP A 590 -37.61 26.16 -15.67
C TRP A 590 -36.66 25.21 -14.96
N VAL A 591 -36.91 25.00 -13.67
CA VAL A 591 -36.12 24.12 -12.81
C VAL A 591 -37.02 22.99 -12.36
N VAL A 592 -36.68 21.76 -12.75
CA VAL A 592 -37.46 20.57 -12.42
C VAL A 592 -37.13 20.10 -11.02
N ASN A 593 -35.84 19.97 -10.73
CA ASN A 593 -35.30 19.51 -9.45
C ASN A 593 -33.86 20.02 -9.28
N ASP A 594 -33.10 19.43 -8.35
CA ASP A 594 -31.70 19.76 -8.07
C ASP A 594 -30.72 19.36 -9.18
N LYS A 595 -31.15 18.52 -10.12
CA LYS A 595 -30.35 18.02 -11.23
C LYS A 595 -30.75 18.63 -12.57
N VAL A 596 -32.03 18.89 -12.83
CA VAL A 596 -32.52 19.20 -14.17
C VAL A 596 -33.07 20.62 -14.23
N ALA A 597 -32.54 21.42 -15.15
CA ALA A 597 -33.08 22.72 -15.51
C ALA A 597 -32.95 23.01 -17.00
N PHE A 598 -33.89 23.82 -17.52
CA PHE A 598 -33.92 24.28 -18.90
C PHE A 598 -33.96 25.80 -18.95
N ALA A 599 -33.31 26.36 -19.97
CA ALA A 599 -33.48 27.77 -20.34
C ALA A 599 -33.66 27.88 -21.85
N VAL A 600 -34.58 28.71 -22.29
CA VAL A 600 -34.90 28.88 -23.72
C VAL A 600 -34.81 30.34 -24.12
N GLY A 601 -34.64 30.62 -25.41
CA GLY A 601 -34.59 31.99 -25.88
C GLY A 601 -34.53 32.18 -27.40
N ASP A 602 -33.97 33.32 -27.80
CA ASP A 602 -33.97 33.80 -29.17
C ASP A 602 -33.22 32.85 -30.13
N SER A 603 -33.58 32.87 -31.42
CA SER A 603 -32.94 32.06 -32.48
C SER A 603 -32.92 30.55 -32.20
N GLY A 604 -33.97 30.00 -31.60
CA GLY A 604 -34.09 28.58 -31.27
C GLY A 604 -33.12 28.12 -30.17
N THR A 605 -32.65 29.04 -29.31
CA THR A 605 -31.72 28.68 -28.23
C THR A 605 -32.43 27.85 -27.18
N VAL A 606 -31.95 26.63 -26.93
CA VAL A 606 -32.35 25.78 -25.80
C VAL A 606 -31.09 25.36 -25.06
N LEU A 607 -31.04 25.59 -23.76
CA LEU A 607 -29.98 25.15 -22.86
C LEU A 607 -30.56 24.16 -21.85
N ARG A 608 -29.80 23.11 -21.54
CA ARG A 608 -30.13 22.12 -20.51
C ARG A 608 -28.98 22.03 -19.50
N LYS A 609 -29.31 21.92 -18.21
CA LYS A 609 -28.37 21.64 -17.12
C LYS A 609 -28.71 20.29 -16.49
N LEU A 610 -27.69 19.47 -16.25
CA LEU A 610 -27.76 18.16 -15.59
C LEU A 610 -26.81 18.14 -14.39
N GLY A 611 -27.32 17.97 -13.18
CA GLY A 611 -26.56 18.08 -11.93
C GLY A 611 -25.87 19.44 -11.78
N ASP A 612 -24.67 19.43 -11.22
CA ASP A 612 -23.83 20.62 -11.11
C ASP A 612 -23.00 20.91 -12.39
N ASN A 613 -23.21 20.16 -13.48
CA ASN A 613 -22.49 20.37 -14.74
C ASN A 613 -22.80 21.73 -15.37
N ALA A 614 -21.95 22.16 -16.30
CA ALA A 614 -22.19 23.37 -17.08
C ALA A 614 -23.47 23.26 -17.93
N TRP A 615 -24.06 24.42 -18.24
CA TRP A 615 -25.18 24.49 -19.19
C TRP A 615 -24.74 24.04 -20.58
N VAL A 616 -25.53 23.17 -21.23
CA VAL A 616 -25.25 22.61 -22.55
C VAL A 616 -26.35 23.01 -23.53
N LYS A 617 -25.96 23.58 -24.67
CA LYS A 617 -26.90 23.91 -25.75
C LYS A 617 -27.42 22.64 -26.42
N GLN A 618 -28.73 22.57 -26.61
CA GLN A 618 -29.42 21.47 -27.30
C GLN A 618 -29.64 21.81 -28.78
N ASP A 619 -29.74 20.77 -29.61
CA ASP A 619 -30.20 20.91 -30.99
C ASP A 619 -31.70 21.23 -31.01
N PHE A 620 -32.10 22.14 -31.90
CA PHE A 620 -33.47 22.61 -32.00
C PHE A 620 -33.89 22.74 -33.48
N PRO A 621 -35.11 22.33 -33.86
CA PRO A 621 -35.50 22.17 -35.27
C PRO A 621 -35.81 23.49 -36.00
N SER A 622 -35.74 24.65 -35.33
CA SER A 622 -36.05 25.95 -35.92
C SER A 622 -35.19 27.07 -35.33
N THR A 623 -35.30 28.26 -35.89
CA THR A 623 -34.68 29.49 -35.37
C THR A 623 -35.69 30.46 -34.78
N HIS A 624 -36.89 29.98 -34.43
CA HIS A 624 -37.91 30.81 -33.80
C HIS A 624 -37.44 31.34 -32.44
N ASN A 625 -37.86 32.56 -32.08
CA ASN A 625 -37.58 33.09 -30.74
C ASN A 625 -38.49 32.40 -29.72
N LEU A 626 -37.90 31.58 -28.86
CA LEU A 626 -38.61 30.87 -27.79
C LEU A 626 -38.93 31.85 -26.66
N THR A 627 -40.13 31.76 -26.11
CA THR A 627 -40.68 32.73 -25.16
C THR A 627 -40.72 32.21 -23.73
N SER A 628 -41.08 30.94 -23.54
CA SER A 628 -41.14 30.30 -22.22
C SER A 628 -40.94 28.78 -22.33
N VAL A 629 -40.61 28.14 -21.22
CA VAL A 629 -40.36 26.71 -21.11
C VAL A 629 -40.93 26.14 -19.82
N ILE A 630 -41.43 24.92 -19.88
CA ILE A 630 -41.77 24.08 -18.72
C ILE A 630 -41.17 22.70 -18.91
N ALA A 631 -40.71 22.06 -17.84
CA ALA A 631 -40.15 20.72 -17.90
C ALA A 631 -40.58 19.85 -16.71
N PHE A 632 -40.64 18.54 -16.95
CA PHE A 632 -40.99 17.51 -15.98
C PHE A 632 -39.89 16.45 -15.80
N GLY A 633 -38.85 16.51 -16.63
CA GLY A 633 -37.68 15.63 -16.60
C GLY A 633 -36.63 16.11 -17.61
N ALA A 634 -35.46 15.49 -17.64
CA ALA A 634 -34.38 15.83 -18.56
C ALA A 634 -34.71 15.60 -20.04
N GLY A 635 -35.67 14.72 -20.32
CA GLY A 635 -36.20 14.36 -21.63
C GLY A 635 -37.69 14.67 -21.80
N SER A 636 -38.27 15.49 -20.91
CA SER A 636 -39.68 15.88 -20.93
C SER A 636 -39.81 17.39 -20.68
N ALA A 637 -39.90 18.15 -21.77
CA ALA A 637 -39.99 19.61 -21.73
C ALA A 637 -40.87 20.15 -22.86
N TYR A 638 -41.43 21.33 -22.66
CA TYR A 638 -42.28 22.03 -23.62
C TYR A 638 -41.84 23.48 -23.72
N ALA A 639 -41.78 24.01 -24.94
CA ALA A 639 -41.38 25.39 -25.19
C ALA A 639 -42.37 26.07 -26.14
N THR A 640 -42.69 27.33 -25.85
CA THR A 640 -43.50 28.21 -26.70
C THR A 640 -42.61 29.18 -27.47
N CYS A 641 -43.12 29.74 -28.57
CA CYS A 641 -42.38 30.74 -29.34
C CYS A 641 -43.23 31.91 -29.84
N ALA A 642 -42.56 33.00 -30.19
CA ALA A 642 -43.20 34.19 -30.73
C ALA A 642 -43.86 33.97 -32.10
N ALA A 643 -43.50 32.92 -32.82
CA ALA A 643 -44.13 32.52 -34.08
C ALA A 643 -45.41 31.68 -33.88
N GLY A 644 -45.88 31.50 -32.65
CA GLY A 644 -47.16 30.84 -32.38
C GLY A 644 -47.12 29.32 -32.44
N HIS A 645 -45.96 28.72 -32.17
CA HIS A 645 -45.74 27.27 -32.15
C HIS A 645 -45.41 26.78 -30.75
N ILE A 646 -45.76 25.52 -30.49
CA ILE A 646 -45.40 24.78 -29.27
C ILE A 646 -44.54 23.59 -29.67
N TYR A 647 -43.41 23.42 -28.98
CA TYR A 647 -42.47 22.32 -29.17
C TYR A 647 -42.45 21.43 -27.93
N ARG A 648 -42.24 20.13 -28.13
CA ARG A 648 -42.04 19.13 -27.07
C ARG A 648 -40.68 18.45 -27.25
N ALA A 649 -39.98 18.24 -26.13
CA ALA A 649 -38.80 17.40 -26.03
C ALA A 649 -39.21 15.97 -25.68
N THR A 650 -38.63 15.00 -26.38
CA THR A 650 -38.66 13.57 -26.04
C THR A 650 -37.23 13.05 -26.08
N GLY A 651 -36.67 12.76 -24.91
CA GLY A 651 -35.22 12.62 -24.74
C GLY A 651 -34.50 13.92 -25.13
N THR A 652 -33.52 13.85 -26.02
CA THR A 652 -32.79 15.04 -26.53
C THR A 652 -33.42 15.66 -27.78
N THR A 653 -34.52 15.10 -28.31
CA THR A 653 -35.10 15.54 -29.58
C THR A 653 -36.27 16.49 -29.36
N TRP A 654 -36.25 17.65 -30.02
CA TRP A 654 -37.35 18.62 -30.01
C TRP A 654 -38.20 18.53 -31.28
N THR A 655 -39.52 18.47 -31.10
CA THR A 655 -40.50 18.38 -32.21
C THR A 655 -41.59 19.43 -32.05
N GLN A 656 -42.02 20.06 -33.15
CA GLN A 656 -43.18 20.95 -33.15
C GLN A 656 -44.48 20.13 -33.04
N ILE A 657 -45.25 20.34 -31.98
CA ILE A 657 -46.47 19.58 -31.70
C ILE A 657 -47.76 20.39 -31.92
N HIS A 658 -47.67 21.72 -31.99
CA HIS A 658 -48.84 22.56 -32.21
C HIS A 658 -48.50 23.89 -32.89
N SER A 659 -49.48 24.43 -33.62
CA SER A 659 -49.47 25.79 -34.17
C SER A 659 -50.83 26.44 -33.89
N THR A 660 -50.78 27.68 -33.42
CA THR A 660 -51.98 28.49 -33.19
C THR A 660 -52.74 28.77 -34.50
N ASN A 661 -54.07 28.94 -34.43
CA ASN A 661 -54.88 29.33 -35.58
C ASN A 661 -55.92 30.41 -35.20
N PRO A 662 -55.79 31.67 -35.66
CA PRO A 662 -54.70 32.17 -36.52
C PRO A 662 -53.34 32.12 -35.80
N ILE A 663 -52.25 32.22 -36.56
CA ILE A 663 -50.89 32.27 -36.00
C ILE A 663 -50.73 33.55 -35.20
N THR A 664 -50.51 33.41 -33.89
CA THR A 664 -50.34 34.50 -32.94
C THR A 664 -49.21 34.20 -31.97
N GLN A 665 -48.49 35.23 -31.53
CA GLN A 665 -47.43 35.09 -30.56
C GLN A 665 -47.93 34.44 -29.25
N LEU A 666 -47.15 33.48 -28.76
CA LEU A 666 -47.32 32.87 -27.43
C LEU A 666 -46.29 33.48 -26.49
N ASN A 667 -46.73 33.86 -25.29
CA ASN A 667 -45.91 34.61 -24.34
C ASN A 667 -45.41 33.72 -23.18
N ASP A 668 -46.22 32.79 -22.69
CA ASP A 668 -45.87 32.01 -21.51
C ASP A 668 -46.56 30.63 -21.47
N ILE A 669 -45.96 29.67 -20.76
CA ILE A 669 -46.44 28.31 -20.57
C ILE A 669 -46.30 27.89 -19.10
N THR A 670 -47.32 27.22 -18.57
CA THR A 670 -47.30 26.64 -17.22
C THR A 670 -48.08 25.33 -17.21
N GLY A 671 -48.01 24.58 -16.11
CA GLY A 671 -48.77 23.37 -15.92
C GLY A 671 -48.39 22.59 -14.67
N THR A 672 -49.25 21.67 -14.26
CA THR A 672 -48.95 20.75 -13.14
C THR A 672 -48.37 19.41 -13.59
N GLY A 673 -48.44 19.11 -14.89
CA GLY A 673 -47.99 17.86 -15.51
C GLY A 673 -48.04 17.95 -17.05
N PRO A 674 -47.47 16.97 -17.76
CA PRO A 674 -47.52 16.91 -19.23
C PRO A 674 -48.95 16.75 -19.76
N ASP A 675 -49.89 16.36 -18.90
CA ASP A 675 -51.32 16.20 -19.13
C ASP A 675 -52.18 17.33 -18.49
N ASP A 676 -51.57 18.45 -18.11
CA ASP A 676 -52.27 19.69 -17.73
C ASP A 676 -51.38 20.91 -17.99
N LEU A 677 -51.32 21.34 -19.25
CA LEU A 677 -50.56 22.50 -19.72
C LEU A 677 -51.49 23.65 -20.11
N TRP A 678 -51.03 24.86 -19.83
CA TRP A 678 -51.71 26.12 -20.08
C TRP A 678 -50.76 27.09 -20.74
N VAL A 679 -51.21 27.69 -21.84
CA VAL A 679 -50.39 28.60 -22.64
C VAL A 679 -51.17 29.88 -22.91
N VAL A 680 -50.50 31.01 -22.79
CA VAL A 680 -51.09 32.33 -23.03
C VAL A 680 -50.33 33.07 -24.12
N GLY A 681 -50.99 34.04 -24.75
CA GLY A 681 -50.42 34.79 -25.85
C GLY A 681 -51.26 36.00 -26.23
N ASN A 682 -51.05 36.48 -27.45
CA ASN A 682 -51.74 37.65 -27.98
C ASN A 682 -53.16 37.32 -28.45
N ASN A 683 -53.95 38.35 -28.72
CA ASN A 683 -55.35 38.27 -29.17
C ASN A 683 -56.33 37.58 -28.20
N GLY A 684 -56.07 37.63 -26.90
CA GLY A 684 -57.02 37.31 -25.84
C GLY A 684 -57.27 35.82 -25.63
N ARG A 685 -56.47 34.97 -26.28
CA ARG A 685 -56.63 33.52 -26.25
C ARG A 685 -55.78 32.87 -25.19
N ILE A 686 -56.39 31.88 -24.52
CA ILE A 686 -55.69 30.95 -23.62
C ILE A 686 -55.86 29.54 -24.18
N TYR A 687 -54.75 28.84 -24.32
CA TYR A 687 -54.67 27.49 -24.85
C TYR A 687 -54.49 26.48 -23.71
N ARG A 688 -55.02 25.27 -23.89
CA ARG A 688 -54.96 24.19 -22.92
C ARG A 688 -54.62 22.86 -23.59
N TRP A 689 -53.83 22.05 -22.90
CA TRP A 689 -53.62 20.63 -23.19
C TRP A 689 -53.81 19.77 -21.93
N PRO A 690 -54.52 18.63 -22.02
CA PRO A 690 -55.35 18.19 -23.14
C PRO A 690 -56.59 19.09 -23.27
N ALA A 691 -57.40 18.85 -24.30
CA ALA A 691 -58.58 19.66 -24.57
C ALA A 691 -59.56 19.68 -23.38
N TRP A 692 -60.36 20.74 -23.27
CA TRP A 692 -61.49 20.77 -22.35
C TRP A 692 -62.43 19.60 -22.68
N PRO A 693 -63.05 18.95 -21.68
CA PRO A 693 -64.19 18.09 -21.95
C PRO A 693 -65.21 18.90 -22.77
N GLN A 694 -65.65 18.34 -23.90
CA GLN A 694 -66.65 18.98 -24.76
C GLN A 694 -68.02 19.03 -24.11
#